data_AF-A0A0U5AG37-F1
#
_entry.id   AF-A0A0U5AG37-F1
#
_cell.length_a   1.000
_cell.length_b   1.000
_cell.length_c   1.000
_cell.angle_alpha   90.00
_cell.angle_beta   90.00
_cell.angle_gamma   90.00
#
_symmetry.space_group_name_H-M   'P 1'
#
loop_
_entity.id
_entity.type
_entity.pdbx_description
1 polymer ?
#
loop_
_entity_poly.entity_id
_entity_poly.type
_entity_poly.pdbx_seq_one_letter_code
_entity_poly.pdbx_strand_id
1 'polypeptide(L)'
;MTKKLWLFFFTVLFFSTTPLWALDKILIYEQKSFGEPQNEKVLTTYLEGLKERVKKVGYDLEIKGFPEKTALAFLKTGEYRGLAEVKLTFIKDTLSLDWKIYKVGQKNPYYFYVVGRSDRLEEVFRDTLKELEAILKAKVLIEKIRFVGNKRVGEDLLFPKIKSKGGDLLDLKIVNEDLKTLYKLGYFENVEVQIDEGERGIDLVFKVKERESIKEITFKGLKEAKKEDLAKIIELKPGDIPTPEKLNKALENLRSYYEQLGFHGTEINLKTEKASPTQINLVFEIKEGKKKYIKKIEFQGNKALSEKELKGYLSVSEKSAFSPIKKYTRYITQFVSPEPQAEPGVYNLAYLYRDLGKIETAYKNKGYIEVKIGEPQISEEADGVVIKIPIEEGPQYRVKEVKIEQDLFPIEEVTKRLKTQPGKVFSLGELKEDEVVLTHLFSDFGYAYAKVDTSFDKVPEGNLLKVSFKVDKGPVVFINRIDIEGNTKTRDKVIRREILLSEGWPYSGKRLEKSEERLRRLGYFEDVKIEKEKGVKEEDLNLKVKVKEALTGTFSIGAAYSSSDKLVFMTEVSQRNWLGKGQKVSISAKIGSRSSRYSLNFFDPYFRDTRYSLGWSLYNYETKYEDFTKDSTGGSLKLGYVFTPEFSAYLGYRYDDSKLKDVLNNASVIIRESQKIHVTSAMELGAVYDSRNRFFLPTKGWYHELGLSYAGGFLGGDSRFIKFTGEHQVYFPIKKITGHLVFGYGYITEGSGKTVPVFERFYLGGISSVRGYKFGDISPIDPDTKERIGGTRMFYFQGESIFPLIKSINLNGVLFYDMGSVWSKQYQFSSSEIRKSIGVGIRWFSPLGPLRIEWGYNIDKKPGEDSSNINFQIGGGF
;
A
#
# COMPACT_ATOMS: atom_id res chain seq x y z
N MET A 1 9.63 -10.80 55.56
CA MET A 1 9.39 -12.11 54.92
C MET A 1 10.34 -12.23 53.73
N THR A 2 11.55 -12.72 53.98
CA THR A 2 11.97 -14.12 53.75
C THR A 2 12.57 -14.32 52.36
N LYS A 3 13.91 -14.20 52.33
CA LYS A 3 14.86 -15.01 51.57
C LYS A 3 14.20 -16.01 50.59
N LYS A 4 14.08 -15.64 49.32
CA LYS A 4 14.01 -16.54 48.15
C LYS A 4 13.84 -15.72 46.87
N LEU A 5 14.85 -14.93 46.49
CA LEU A 5 14.89 -14.37 45.12
C LEU A 5 16.29 -13.89 44.72
N TRP A 6 17.32 -14.68 45.04
CA TRP A 6 18.72 -14.37 44.66
C TRP A 6 19.52 -15.64 44.33
N LEU A 7 18.91 -16.55 43.58
CA LEU A 7 19.55 -17.77 43.05
C LEU A 7 18.77 -18.26 41.82
N PHE A 8 18.85 -17.52 40.71
CA PHE A 8 18.43 -18.07 39.40
C PHE A 8 19.21 -17.49 38.20
N PHE A 9 20.26 -16.70 38.43
CA PHE A 9 21.03 -16.05 37.36
C PHE A 9 22.50 -16.52 37.24
N PHE A 10 22.86 -17.64 37.87
CA PHE A 10 24.21 -18.19 37.79
C PHE A 10 24.19 -19.71 37.69
N THR A 11 23.75 -20.26 36.55
CA THR A 11 24.05 -21.64 36.12
C THR A 11 23.58 -21.91 34.68
N VAL A 12 24.06 -21.12 33.70
CA VAL A 12 23.97 -21.52 32.26
C VAL A 12 25.31 -21.35 31.53
N LEU A 13 26.40 -21.14 32.25
CA LEU A 13 27.75 -21.14 31.71
C LEU A 13 28.62 -21.96 32.65
N PHE A 14 28.56 -23.28 32.52
CA PHE A 14 29.60 -24.26 32.84
C PHE A 14 28.95 -25.63 32.77
N PHE A 15 29.04 -26.30 31.61
CA PHE A 15 29.17 -27.75 31.43
C PHE A 15 29.08 -28.03 29.92
N SER A 16 30.08 -27.58 29.16
CA SER A 16 30.29 -28.05 27.80
C SER A 16 31.78 -28.10 27.48
N THR A 17 32.50 -28.89 28.26
CA THR A 17 33.78 -29.47 27.87
C THR A 17 33.91 -30.82 28.55
N THR A 18 33.01 -31.75 28.24
CA THR A 18 33.41 -33.17 28.32
C THR A 18 34.42 -33.39 27.20
N PRO A 19 35.61 -33.96 27.50
CA PRO A 19 36.60 -34.17 26.47
C PRO A 19 36.02 -35.14 25.44
N LEU A 20 36.30 -34.86 24.16
CA LEU A 20 36.36 -35.91 23.15
C LEU A 20 37.15 -37.06 23.79
N TRP A 21 36.58 -38.27 23.78
CA TRP A 21 37.10 -39.55 24.35
C TRP A 21 36.57 -39.97 25.73
N ALA A 22 35.27 -39.81 26.01
CA ALA A 22 34.61 -40.65 27.02
C ALA A 22 34.29 -42.03 26.40
N LEU A 23 34.95 -43.09 26.86
CA LEU A 23 34.69 -44.48 26.43
C LEU A 23 33.29 -44.93 26.88
N ASP A 24 32.60 -45.71 26.06
CA ASP A 24 31.29 -46.28 26.40
C ASP A 24 31.46 -47.34 27.53
N LYS A 25 30.70 -47.26 28.62
CA LYS A 25 30.90 -48.12 29.79
C LYS A 25 30.15 -49.45 29.72
N ILE A 26 30.79 -50.54 30.15
CA ILE A 26 30.22 -51.87 30.34
C ILE A 26 30.38 -52.25 31.81
N LEU A 27 29.30 -52.65 32.46
CA LEU A 27 29.34 -53.07 33.87
C LEU A 27 29.26 -54.60 33.98
N ILE A 28 30.29 -55.24 34.51
CA ILE A 28 30.20 -56.61 35.02
C ILE A 28 29.58 -56.55 36.40
N TYR A 29 28.30 -56.93 36.50
CA TYR A 29 27.53 -56.84 37.73
C TYR A 29 27.64 -58.12 38.59
N GLU A 30 27.99 -59.24 37.97
CA GLU A 30 28.11 -60.53 38.61
C GLU A 30 29.21 -61.37 37.96
N GLN A 31 30.08 -61.98 38.78
CA GLN A 31 31.12 -62.91 38.34
C GLN A 31 31.08 -64.15 39.22
N LYS A 32 31.11 -65.35 38.62
CA LYS A 32 31.11 -66.63 39.35
C LYS A 32 32.20 -67.54 38.80
N SER A 33 32.88 -68.27 39.68
CA SER A 33 33.76 -69.37 39.26
C SER A 33 33.30 -70.67 39.93
N PHE A 34 33.40 -71.79 39.21
CA PHE A 34 33.04 -73.11 39.71
C PHE A 34 34.29 -74.00 39.79
N GLY A 35 34.40 -74.82 40.83
CA GLY A 35 35.54 -75.74 41.05
C GLY A 35 36.45 -75.30 42.21
N GLU A 36 37.76 -75.55 42.09
CA GLU A 36 38.73 -75.28 43.15
C GLU A 36 38.91 -73.77 43.42
N PRO A 37 39.19 -73.35 44.67
CA PRO A 37 39.27 -71.92 45.05
C PRO A 37 40.29 -71.09 44.23
N GLN A 38 41.30 -71.73 43.67
CA GLN A 38 42.27 -71.10 42.77
C GLN A 38 41.66 -70.57 41.46
N ASN A 39 40.46 -71.05 41.08
CA ASN A 39 39.74 -70.62 39.88
C ASN A 39 39.24 -69.17 39.98
N GLU A 40 38.92 -68.67 41.18
CA GLU A 40 38.51 -67.27 41.39
C GLU A 40 39.65 -66.29 41.09
N LYS A 41 40.88 -66.66 41.43
CA LYS A 41 42.08 -65.87 41.10
C LYS A 41 42.26 -65.78 39.58
N VAL A 42 42.05 -66.90 38.86
CA VAL A 42 42.16 -66.90 37.39
C VAL A 42 41.07 -66.04 36.74
N LEU A 43 39.82 -66.08 37.21
CA LEU A 43 38.75 -65.20 36.71
C LEU A 43 39.06 -63.72 36.95
N THR A 44 39.59 -63.39 38.12
CA THR A 44 39.94 -62.01 38.47
C THR A 44 41.08 -61.49 37.59
N THR A 45 42.17 -62.26 37.45
CA THR A 45 43.29 -61.92 36.56
C THR A 45 42.84 -61.81 35.10
N TYR A 46 41.92 -62.66 34.68
CA TYR A 46 41.30 -62.58 33.36
C TYR A 46 40.52 -61.26 33.18
N LEU A 47 39.59 -60.92 34.07
CA LEU A 47 38.77 -59.72 33.91
C LEU A 47 39.58 -58.41 34.00
N GLU A 48 40.63 -58.37 34.84
CA GLU A 48 41.58 -57.25 34.86
C GLU A 48 42.36 -57.13 33.55
N GLY A 49 42.85 -58.27 33.01
CA GLY A 49 43.52 -58.31 31.71
C GLY A 49 42.61 -57.92 30.54
N LEU A 50 41.32 -58.26 30.63
CA LEU A 50 40.31 -57.91 29.63
C LEU A 50 40.00 -56.40 29.68
N LYS A 51 39.91 -55.80 30.88
CA LYS A 51 39.63 -54.38 31.07
C LYS A 51 40.57 -53.47 30.27
N GLU A 52 41.88 -53.74 30.33
CA GLU A 52 42.88 -52.95 29.59
C GLU A 52 42.80 -53.15 28.07
N ARG A 53 42.32 -54.31 27.61
CA ARG A 53 42.16 -54.59 26.16
C ARG A 53 40.85 -54.02 25.60
N VAL A 54 39.77 -54.06 26.39
CA VAL A 54 38.46 -53.47 26.02
C VAL A 54 38.55 -51.95 25.87
N LYS A 55 39.40 -51.28 26.67
CA LYS A 55 39.71 -49.85 26.50
C LYS A 55 40.27 -49.50 25.12
N LYS A 56 41.10 -50.37 24.53
CA LYS A 56 41.69 -50.15 23.20
C LYS A 56 40.67 -50.18 22.06
N VAL A 57 39.49 -50.78 22.30
CA VAL A 57 38.40 -50.90 21.32
C VAL A 57 37.24 -49.93 21.60
N GLY A 58 37.44 -48.93 22.47
CA GLY A 58 36.48 -47.83 22.67
C GLY A 58 35.53 -47.97 23.86
N TYR A 59 35.71 -48.99 24.71
CA TYR A 59 34.82 -49.28 25.84
C TYR A 59 35.57 -49.31 27.18
N ASP A 60 34.94 -48.90 28.28
CA ASP A 60 35.51 -49.03 29.63
C ASP A 60 34.75 -50.10 30.42
N LEU A 61 35.49 -51.05 31.00
CA LEU A 61 34.92 -52.17 31.75
C LEU A 61 34.99 -51.90 33.26
N GLU A 62 33.83 -51.69 33.87
CA GLU A 62 33.69 -51.57 35.33
C GLU A 62 33.23 -52.90 35.93
N ILE A 63 33.81 -53.30 37.05
CA ILE A 63 33.44 -54.52 37.78
C ILE A 63 32.92 -54.07 39.14
N LYS A 64 31.61 -54.20 39.36
CA LYS A 64 30.98 -53.88 40.66
C LYS A 64 29.82 -54.84 40.90
N GLY A 65 29.85 -55.54 42.04
CA GLY A 65 28.80 -56.46 42.43
C GLY A 65 27.48 -55.74 42.72
N PHE A 66 26.46 -55.97 41.91
CA PHE A 66 25.10 -55.48 42.15
C PHE A 66 24.08 -56.60 41.95
N PRO A 67 22.96 -56.62 42.70
CA PRO A 67 21.83 -57.46 42.36
C PRO A 67 21.36 -57.19 40.93
N GLU A 68 21.06 -58.23 40.14
CA GLU A 68 20.69 -58.14 38.72
C GLU A 68 19.59 -57.08 38.46
N LYS A 69 18.57 -57.02 39.33
CA LYS A 69 17.48 -56.04 39.24
C LYS A 69 17.97 -54.58 39.34
N THR A 70 18.97 -54.32 40.19
CA THR A 70 19.58 -52.99 40.36
C THR A 70 20.48 -52.66 39.18
N ALA A 71 21.27 -53.63 38.71
CA ALA A 71 22.11 -53.48 37.53
C ALA A 71 21.26 -53.06 36.31
N LEU A 72 20.16 -53.79 36.04
CA LEU A 72 19.23 -53.52 34.93
C LEU A 72 18.61 -52.11 34.97
N ALA A 73 18.51 -51.48 36.14
CA ALA A 73 18.04 -50.10 36.24
C ALA A 73 19.05 -49.09 35.69
N PHE A 74 20.36 -49.31 35.88
CA PHE A 74 21.42 -48.46 35.32
C PHE A 74 21.48 -48.51 33.79
N LEU A 75 21.02 -49.60 33.17
CA LEU A 75 20.91 -49.70 31.70
C LEU A 75 19.83 -48.76 31.15
N LYS A 76 18.78 -48.47 31.94
CA LYS A 76 17.69 -47.55 31.55
C LYS A 76 18.05 -46.08 31.72
N THR A 77 19.00 -45.76 32.58
CA THR A 77 19.49 -44.38 32.76
C THR A 77 20.44 -43.93 31.66
N GLY A 78 20.94 -44.88 30.85
CA GLY A 78 21.92 -44.63 29.79
C GLY A 78 23.35 -44.47 30.28
N GLU A 79 23.62 -44.74 31.56
CA GLU A 79 24.96 -44.63 32.18
C GLU A 79 25.92 -45.72 31.67
N TYR A 80 25.41 -46.92 31.39
CA TYR A 80 26.16 -48.04 30.82
C TYR A 80 25.52 -48.48 29.49
N ARG A 81 26.35 -48.86 28.52
CA ARG A 81 25.91 -49.41 27.22
C ARG A 81 25.58 -50.90 27.28
N GLY A 82 26.17 -51.62 28.23
CA GLY A 82 25.90 -53.02 28.45
C GLY A 82 26.16 -53.46 29.89
N LEU A 83 25.45 -54.50 30.32
CA LEU A 83 25.65 -55.17 31.60
C LEU A 83 26.01 -56.62 31.35
N ALA A 84 27.03 -57.14 32.03
CA ALA A 84 27.50 -58.50 31.84
C ALA A 84 27.53 -59.31 33.14
N GLU A 85 27.16 -60.58 33.03
CA GLU A 85 27.45 -61.64 34.00
C GLU A 85 28.46 -62.60 33.34
N VAL A 86 29.50 -62.99 34.10
CA VAL A 86 30.57 -63.87 33.59
C VAL A 86 30.74 -65.07 34.51
N LYS A 87 30.72 -66.28 33.93
CA LYS A 87 30.93 -67.54 34.66
C LYS A 87 32.16 -68.26 34.13
N LEU A 88 33.05 -68.67 35.03
CA LEU A 88 34.23 -69.46 34.69
C LEU A 88 34.07 -70.91 35.15
N THR A 89 34.32 -71.84 34.24
CA THR A 89 34.31 -73.28 34.50
C THR A 89 35.61 -73.91 34.00
N PHE A 90 36.22 -74.81 34.80
CA PHE A 90 37.44 -75.54 34.42
C PHE A 90 37.17 -77.02 34.15
N ILE A 91 37.82 -77.56 33.12
CA ILE A 91 37.89 -78.99 32.82
C ILE A 91 39.35 -79.32 32.50
N LYS A 92 40.07 -79.90 33.48
CA LYS A 92 41.53 -80.13 33.42
C LYS A 92 42.26 -78.81 33.09
N ASP A 93 43.03 -78.77 31.99
CA ASP A 93 43.82 -77.60 31.58
C ASP A 93 43.04 -76.59 30.71
N THR A 94 41.74 -76.84 30.50
CA THR A 94 40.87 -76.02 29.65
C THR A 94 39.89 -75.23 30.50
N LEU A 95 39.72 -73.94 30.19
CA LEU A 95 38.75 -73.05 30.80
C LEU A 95 37.66 -72.67 29.80
N SER A 96 36.43 -72.52 30.30
CA SER A 96 35.28 -71.97 29.56
C SER A 96 34.74 -70.76 30.31
N LEU A 97 34.58 -69.65 29.61
CA LEU A 97 33.98 -68.41 30.10
C LEU A 97 32.63 -68.19 29.45
N ASP A 98 31.56 -68.35 30.21
CA ASP A 98 30.20 -68.09 29.75
C ASP A 98 29.81 -66.65 30.08
N TRP A 99 29.47 -65.90 29.06
CA TRP A 99 29.05 -64.51 29.15
C TRP A 99 27.56 -64.39 28.90
N LYS A 100 26.90 -63.59 29.74
CA LYS A 100 25.52 -63.15 29.58
C LYS A 100 25.49 -61.63 29.56
N ILE A 101 25.08 -61.02 28.45
CA ILE A 101 25.16 -59.56 28.24
C ILE A 101 23.81 -58.95 27.90
N TYR A 102 23.38 -57.96 28.70
CA TYR A 102 22.25 -57.09 28.40
C TYR A 102 22.70 -55.82 27.71
N LYS A 103 21.91 -55.32 26.74
CA LYS A 103 22.17 -54.10 25.98
C LYS A 103 21.01 -53.11 26.10
N VAL A 104 21.32 -51.81 26.05
CA VAL A 104 20.30 -50.76 26.07
C VAL A 104 19.27 -50.99 24.94
N GLY A 105 18.00 -51.08 25.32
CA GLY A 105 16.89 -51.30 24.38
C GLY A 105 16.63 -52.75 24.00
N GLN A 106 17.21 -53.74 24.71
CA GLN A 106 16.88 -55.15 24.51
C GLN A 106 16.57 -55.88 25.83
N LYS A 107 15.47 -56.65 25.80
CA LYS A 107 14.94 -57.40 26.94
C LYS A 107 15.67 -58.71 27.22
N ASN A 108 16.17 -59.37 26.17
CA ASN A 108 16.86 -60.67 26.28
C ASN A 108 18.38 -60.46 26.28
N PRO A 109 19.12 -61.15 27.16
CA PRO A 109 20.56 -61.10 27.15
C PRO A 109 21.13 -61.93 25.99
N TYR A 110 22.26 -61.47 25.45
CA TYR A 110 23.11 -62.27 24.58
C TYR A 110 23.92 -63.24 25.41
N TYR A 111 24.02 -64.47 24.93
CA TYR A 111 24.90 -65.47 25.51
C TYR A 111 25.99 -65.82 24.51
N PHE A 112 27.23 -65.82 24.97
CA PHE A 112 28.34 -66.44 24.24
C PHE A 112 29.27 -67.10 25.25
N TYR A 113 30.09 -68.01 24.77
CA TYR A 113 31.10 -68.65 25.59
C TYR A 113 32.44 -68.65 24.85
N VAL A 114 33.53 -68.57 25.61
CA VAL A 114 34.89 -68.62 25.07
C VAL A 114 35.67 -69.71 25.79
N VAL A 115 36.21 -70.66 25.03
CA VAL A 115 36.97 -71.79 25.55
C VAL A 115 38.43 -71.63 25.16
N GLY A 116 39.34 -71.87 26.10
CA GLY A 116 40.77 -71.91 25.80
C GLY A 116 41.56 -72.60 26.91
N ARG A 117 42.88 -72.68 26.74
CA ARG A 117 43.74 -73.25 27.78
C ARG A 117 44.17 -72.19 28.78
N SER A 118 44.34 -72.58 30.04
CA SER A 118 44.77 -71.68 31.12
C SER A 118 46.18 -71.12 30.94
N ASP A 119 47.03 -71.81 30.18
CA ASP A 119 48.38 -71.38 29.81
C ASP A 119 48.44 -70.47 28.56
N ARG A 120 47.30 -70.23 27.89
CA ARG A 120 47.20 -69.41 26.66
C ARG A 120 46.05 -68.40 26.71
N LEU A 121 46.00 -67.59 27.77
CA LEU A 121 44.94 -66.59 27.97
C LEU A 121 44.82 -65.53 26.86
N GLU A 122 45.86 -65.28 26.06
CA GLU A 122 45.79 -64.28 24.99
C GLU A 122 44.80 -64.65 23.88
N GLU A 123 44.67 -65.95 23.57
CA GLU A 123 43.69 -66.44 22.60
C GLU A 123 42.26 -66.22 23.13
N VAL A 124 42.04 -66.50 24.42
CA VAL A 124 40.77 -66.29 25.12
C VAL A 124 40.39 -64.80 25.14
N PHE A 125 41.35 -63.90 25.38
CA PHE A 125 41.11 -62.45 25.32
C PHE A 125 40.67 -61.99 23.93
N ARG A 126 41.38 -62.42 22.89
CA ARG A 126 41.07 -62.05 21.51
C ARG A 126 39.66 -62.49 21.13
N ASP A 127 39.31 -63.72 21.45
CA ASP A 127 38.02 -64.29 21.07
C ASP A 127 36.87 -63.65 21.87
N THR A 128 37.09 -63.35 23.16
CA THR A 128 36.11 -62.58 23.97
C THR A 128 35.93 -61.17 23.45
N LEU A 129 37.00 -60.48 23.07
CA LEU A 129 36.92 -59.13 22.48
C LEU A 129 36.13 -59.14 21.17
N LYS A 130 36.34 -60.15 20.33
CA LYS A 130 35.62 -60.30 19.07
C LYS A 130 34.11 -60.42 19.30
N GLU A 131 33.69 -61.28 20.23
CA GLU A 131 32.26 -61.46 20.57
C GLU A 131 31.67 -60.23 21.25
N LEU A 132 32.39 -59.61 22.18
CA LEU A 132 31.99 -58.36 22.83
C LEU A 132 31.79 -57.23 21.83
N GLU A 133 32.74 -57.03 20.91
CA GLU A 133 32.60 -56.02 19.86
C GLU A 133 31.40 -56.30 18.95
N ALA A 134 31.16 -57.55 18.57
CA ALA A 134 30.03 -57.92 17.71
C ALA A 134 28.68 -57.58 18.37
N ILE A 135 28.53 -57.90 19.65
CA ILE A 135 27.30 -57.64 20.42
C ILE A 135 27.11 -56.13 20.68
N LEU A 136 28.19 -55.43 21.05
CA LEU A 136 28.12 -54.02 21.44
C LEU A 136 28.00 -53.06 20.24
N LYS A 137 28.55 -53.42 19.06
CA LYS A 137 28.42 -52.64 17.83
C LYS A 137 27.08 -52.82 17.08
N ALA A 138 26.23 -53.78 17.46
CA ALA A 138 24.93 -54.01 16.81
C ALA A 138 24.01 -52.77 16.93
N LYS A 139 23.69 -52.10 15.82
CA LYS A 139 22.92 -50.85 15.83
C LYS A 139 21.41 -51.14 15.92
N VAL A 140 20.70 -50.41 16.77
CA VAL A 140 19.25 -50.57 16.98
C VAL A 140 18.49 -49.72 15.96
N LEU A 141 17.54 -50.33 15.25
CA LEU A 141 16.68 -49.67 14.26
C LEU A 141 15.46 -49.02 14.92
N ILE A 142 15.11 -47.83 14.47
CA ILE A 142 13.82 -47.19 14.74
C ILE A 142 12.79 -47.90 13.87
N GLU A 143 11.88 -48.65 14.49
CA GLU A 143 10.83 -49.38 13.79
C GLU A 143 9.72 -48.42 13.36
N LYS A 144 9.21 -47.63 14.32
CA LYS A 144 8.14 -46.69 14.07
C LYS A 144 8.28 -45.42 14.90
N ILE A 145 7.73 -44.32 14.38
CA ILE A 145 7.60 -43.06 15.11
C ILE A 145 6.12 -42.78 15.28
N ARG A 146 5.71 -42.37 16.49
CA ARG A 146 4.33 -42.06 16.85
C ARG A 146 4.26 -40.74 17.60
N PHE A 147 3.19 -39.98 17.37
CA PHE A 147 2.87 -38.79 18.17
C PHE A 147 1.67 -39.11 19.07
N VAL A 148 1.73 -38.68 20.32
CA VAL A 148 0.66 -38.92 21.29
C VAL A 148 0.36 -37.62 22.03
N GLY A 149 -0.92 -37.24 22.07
CA GLY A 149 -1.40 -36.03 22.76
C GLY A 149 -1.65 -34.83 21.87
N ASN A 150 -1.30 -34.93 20.57
CA ASN A 150 -1.83 -34.03 19.55
C ASN A 150 -3.30 -34.35 19.28
N LYS A 151 -4.12 -33.30 19.19
CA LYS A 151 -5.56 -33.36 18.95
C LYS A 151 -5.95 -32.52 17.75
N ARG A 152 -5.37 -31.32 17.61
CA ARG A 152 -5.62 -30.39 16.50
C ARG A 152 -4.52 -30.43 15.45
N VAL A 153 -3.27 -30.64 15.86
CA VAL A 153 -2.12 -30.66 14.96
C VAL A 153 -2.01 -32.05 14.35
N GLY A 154 -2.27 -32.15 13.03
CA GLY A 154 -2.12 -33.40 12.29
C GLY A 154 -0.67 -33.86 12.25
N GLU A 155 -0.46 -35.17 12.30
CA GLU A 155 0.89 -35.77 12.25
C GLU A 155 1.60 -35.50 10.91
N ASP A 156 0.83 -35.31 9.83
CA ASP A 156 1.29 -34.92 8.50
C ASP A 156 2.07 -33.60 8.48
N LEU A 157 1.79 -32.70 9.44
CA LEU A 157 2.54 -31.45 9.62
C LEU A 157 3.80 -31.63 10.47
N LEU A 158 3.88 -32.69 11.28
CA LEU A 158 4.97 -32.95 12.23
C LEU A 158 6.07 -33.81 11.61
N PHE A 159 5.71 -34.86 10.89
CA PHE A 159 6.67 -35.77 10.24
C PHE A 159 7.68 -35.05 9.32
N PRO A 160 7.31 -34.06 8.48
CA PRO A 160 8.28 -33.35 7.63
C PRO A 160 9.25 -32.45 8.41
N LYS A 161 9.00 -32.19 9.69
CA LYS A 161 9.81 -31.29 10.52
C LYS A 161 10.85 -32.01 11.36
N ILE A 162 10.73 -33.34 11.52
CA ILE A 162 11.71 -34.17 12.22
C ILE A 162 12.63 -34.87 11.22
N LYS A 163 13.85 -35.18 11.66
CA LYS A 163 14.88 -35.86 10.88
C LYS A 163 14.82 -37.37 11.02
N SER A 164 14.42 -37.87 12.19
CA SER A 164 14.28 -39.31 12.45
C SER A 164 13.16 -39.93 11.60
N LYS A 165 13.40 -41.11 11.03
CA LYS A 165 12.40 -41.89 10.27
C LYS A 165 12.35 -43.35 10.71
N GLY A 166 11.21 -43.99 10.45
CA GLY A 166 11.13 -45.44 10.55
C GLY A 166 12.09 -46.09 9.54
N GLY A 167 12.90 -47.03 10.02
CA GLY A 167 14.01 -47.66 9.29
C GLY A 167 15.38 -47.02 9.54
N ASP A 168 15.46 -45.88 10.25
CA ASP A 168 16.75 -45.27 10.59
C ASP A 168 17.41 -45.96 11.79
N LEU A 169 18.72 -45.82 11.91
CA LEU A 169 19.46 -46.23 13.10
C LEU A 169 19.24 -45.21 14.22
N LEU A 170 19.02 -45.69 15.44
CA LEU A 170 18.79 -44.81 16.58
C LEU A 170 20.02 -43.95 16.88
N ASP A 171 19.88 -42.63 16.71
CA ASP A 171 20.84 -41.62 17.15
C ASP A 171 20.15 -40.62 18.10
N LEU A 172 20.54 -40.66 19.38
CA LEU A 172 19.99 -39.81 20.41
C LEU A 172 20.28 -38.31 20.18
N LYS A 173 21.32 -37.97 19.42
CA LYS A 173 21.58 -36.57 19.05
C LYS A 173 20.52 -36.05 18.09
N ILE A 174 20.16 -36.85 17.09
CA ILE A 174 19.12 -36.53 16.11
C ILE A 174 17.76 -36.43 16.80
N VAL A 175 17.44 -37.37 17.70
CA VAL A 175 16.18 -37.35 18.47
C VAL A 175 16.06 -36.08 19.33
N ASN A 176 17.15 -35.61 19.94
CA ASN A 176 17.15 -34.36 20.71
C ASN A 176 16.96 -33.12 19.82
N GLU A 177 17.52 -33.12 18.61
CA GLU A 177 17.26 -32.05 17.62
C GLU A 177 15.79 -32.04 17.18
N ASP A 178 15.19 -33.21 16.99
CA ASP A 178 13.78 -33.36 16.63
C ASP A 178 12.86 -32.83 17.74
N LEU A 179 13.15 -33.16 19.00
CA LEU A 179 12.42 -32.63 20.16
C LEU A 179 12.49 -31.10 20.20
N LYS A 180 13.69 -30.51 20.04
CA LYS A 180 13.87 -29.06 19.98
C LYS A 180 13.14 -28.43 18.80
N THR A 181 13.11 -29.11 17.66
CA THR A 181 12.43 -28.62 16.45
C THR A 181 10.92 -28.58 16.67
N LEU A 182 10.34 -29.66 17.20
CA LEU A 182 8.92 -29.74 17.54
C LEU A 182 8.51 -28.69 18.58
N TYR A 183 9.34 -28.46 19.61
CA TYR A 183 9.08 -27.40 20.59
C TYR A 183 9.12 -26.00 19.96
N LYS A 184 10.07 -25.74 19.06
CA LYS A 184 10.20 -24.47 18.33
C LYS A 184 9.05 -24.18 17.36
N LEU A 185 8.26 -25.18 16.95
CA LEU A 185 7.05 -24.95 16.15
C LEU A 185 6.01 -24.10 16.89
N GLY A 186 6.09 -24.02 18.23
CA GLY A 186 5.22 -23.17 19.05
C GLY A 186 3.79 -23.70 19.19
N TYR A 187 3.49 -24.89 18.65
CA TYR A 187 2.19 -25.55 18.79
C TYR A 187 1.98 -26.25 20.14
N PHE A 188 3.07 -26.59 20.83
CA PHE A 188 3.06 -27.41 22.02
C PHE A 188 3.60 -26.65 23.24
N GLU A 189 2.99 -26.91 24.40
CA GLU A 189 3.43 -26.44 25.72
C GLU A 189 4.61 -27.28 26.22
N ASN A 190 4.57 -28.58 25.95
CA ASN A 190 5.61 -29.54 26.28
C ASN A 190 5.73 -30.60 25.17
N VAL A 191 6.96 -31.05 24.93
CA VAL A 191 7.32 -32.13 24.00
C VAL A 191 8.30 -33.05 24.70
N GLU A 192 7.89 -34.29 24.94
CA GLU A 192 8.70 -35.35 25.53
C GLU A 192 8.86 -36.49 24.52
N VAL A 193 9.97 -37.22 24.61
CA VAL A 193 10.20 -38.41 23.80
C VAL A 193 10.36 -39.62 24.71
N GLN A 194 9.57 -40.66 24.43
CA GLN A 194 9.65 -41.95 25.08
C GLN A 194 10.13 -42.98 24.04
N ILE A 195 11.04 -43.86 24.45
CA ILE A 195 11.55 -44.95 23.62
C ILE A 195 10.92 -46.24 24.12
N ASP A 196 10.05 -46.82 23.32
CA ASP A 196 9.35 -48.08 23.62
C ASP A 196 9.93 -49.22 22.77
N GLU A 197 9.81 -50.48 23.23
CA GLU A 197 10.23 -51.66 22.46
C GLU A 197 9.22 -51.97 21.34
N GLY A 198 9.71 -52.22 20.13
CA GLY A 198 8.95 -52.71 18.98
C GLY A 198 9.21 -54.20 18.71
N GLU A 199 8.55 -54.78 17.71
CA GLU A 199 8.72 -56.20 17.33
C GLU A 199 10.05 -56.47 16.62
N ARG A 200 10.58 -55.49 15.89
CA ARG A 200 11.80 -55.57 15.07
C ARG A 200 12.81 -54.46 15.36
N GLY A 201 12.47 -53.51 16.23
CA GLY A 201 13.34 -52.41 16.63
C GLY A 201 12.79 -51.66 17.85
N ILE A 202 12.89 -50.34 17.84
CA ILE A 202 12.30 -49.47 18.87
C ILE A 202 11.30 -48.48 18.28
N ASP A 203 10.30 -48.14 19.07
CA ASP A 203 9.31 -47.12 18.75
C ASP A 203 9.66 -45.80 19.44
N LEU A 204 9.79 -44.72 18.66
CA LEU A 204 9.91 -43.37 19.21
C LEU A 204 8.52 -42.76 19.38
N VAL A 205 8.11 -42.53 20.61
CA VAL A 205 6.82 -41.94 20.97
C VAL A 205 7.02 -40.50 21.45
N PHE A 206 6.71 -39.53 20.59
CA PHE A 206 6.70 -38.12 20.96
C PHE A 206 5.39 -37.78 21.68
N LYS A 207 5.47 -37.59 23.00
CA LYS A 207 4.35 -37.14 23.82
C LYS A 207 4.30 -35.62 23.80
N VAL A 208 3.20 -35.08 23.27
CA VAL A 208 3.03 -33.63 23.12
C VAL A 208 1.81 -33.15 23.87
N LYS A 209 1.93 -31.99 24.52
CA LYS A 209 0.79 -31.26 25.11
C LYS A 209 0.54 -30.03 24.26
N GLU A 210 -0.54 -30.02 23.49
CA GLU A 210 -0.89 -28.87 22.64
C GLU A 210 -1.17 -27.61 23.46
N ARG A 211 -0.73 -26.46 22.94
CA ARG A 211 -1.16 -25.16 23.45
C ARG A 211 -2.60 -24.89 23.04
N GLU A 212 -3.34 -24.27 23.96
CA GLU A 212 -4.71 -23.84 23.70
C GLU A 212 -4.73 -22.77 22.59
N SER A 213 -5.65 -22.88 21.63
CA SER A 213 -5.84 -21.87 20.59
C SER A 213 -7.02 -20.94 20.92
N ILE A 214 -7.01 -19.72 20.39
CA ILE A 214 -8.09 -18.76 20.58
C ILE A 214 -9.33 -19.22 19.80
N LYS A 215 -10.47 -19.40 20.46
CA LYS A 215 -11.76 -19.63 19.80
C LYS A 215 -12.44 -18.32 19.44
N GLU A 216 -12.54 -17.42 20.40
CA GLU A 216 -13.18 -16.12 20.26
C GLU A 216 -12.44 -15.05 21.08
N ILE A 217 -12.52 -13.81 20.60
CA ILE A 217 -12.00 -12.63 21.29
C ILE A 217 -13.16 -11.66 21.56
N THR A 218 -13.36 -11.34 22.82
CA THR A 218 -14.46 -10.49 23.29
C THR A 218 -13.93 -9.28 24.04
N PHE A 219 -14.51 -8.12 23.77
CA PHE A 219 -14.20 -6.87 24.46
C PHE A 219 -15.42 -6.46 25.29
N LYS A 220 -15.21 -6.21 26.60
CA LYS A 220 -16.24 -5.77 27.54
C LYS A 220 -15.89 -4.38 28.08
N GLY A 221 -16.91 -3.57 28.34
CA GLY A 221 -16.74 -2.22 28.93
C GLY A 221 -16.45 -1.09 27.93
N LEU A 222 -16.63 -1.35 26.62
CA LEU A 222 -16.54 -0.33 25.57
C LEU A 222 -17.64 0.72 25.73
N LYS A 223 -17.28 2.00 25.72
CA LYS A 223 -18.25 3.11 25.66
C LYS A 223 -18.10 3.92 24.38
N GLU A 224 -16.87 4.27 24.03
CA GLU A 224 -16.57 5.12 22.87
C GLU A 224 -15.85 4.36 21.73
N ALA A 225 -15.01 3.37 22.05
CA ALA A 225 -14.26 2.61 21.04
C ALA A 225 -15.11 1.54 20.35
N LYS A 226 -14.86 1.32 19.04
CA LYS A 226 -15.54 0.29 18.26
C LYS A 226 -14.81 -1.05 18.34
N LYS A 227 -15.58 -2.14 18.46
CA LYS A 227 -15.04 -3.51 18.55
C LYS A 227 -14.17 -3.86 17.35
N GLU A 228 -14.56 -3.43 16.16
CA GLU A 228 -13.88 -3.75 14.90
C GLU A 228 -12.48 -3.13 14.81
N ASP A 229 -12.29 -1.94 15.37
CA ASP A 229 -11.01 -1.24 15.37
C ASP A 229 -10.04 -1.92 16.35
N LEU A 230 -10.52 -2.26 17.55
CA LEU A 230 -9.73 -3.00 18.55
C LEU A 230 -9.28 -4.37 18.02
N ALA A 231 -10.16 -5.08 17.30
CA ALA A 231 -9.84 -6.37 16.70
C ALA A 231 -8.70 -6.29 15.65
N LYS A 232 -8.58 -5.18 14.92
CA LYS A 232 -7.47 -4.96 13.98
C LYS A 232 -6.16 -4.65 14.70
N ILE A 233 -6.23 -3.95 15.83
CA ILE A 233 -5.08 -3.40 16.56
C ILE A 233 -4.38 -4.46 17.43
N ILE A 234 -5.13 -5.39 18.00
CA ILE A 234 -4.54 -6.45 18.86
C ILE A 234 -3.68 -7.45 18.08
N GLU A 235 -3.75 -7.47 16.75
CA GLU A 235 -3.02 -8.40 15.87
C GLU A 235 -3.20 -9.88 16.24
N LEU A 236 -4.33 -10.22 16.85
CA LEU A 236 -4.72 -11.59 17.24
C LEU A 236 -6.02 -11.98 16.54
N LYS A 237 -6.09 -13.21 16.05
CA LYS A 237 -7.26 -13.76 15.37
C LYS A 237 -7.71 -15.08 15.98
N PRO A 238 -9.00 -15.45 15.86
CA PRO A 238 -9.44 -16.82 16.13
C PRO A 238 -8.55 -17.84 15.39
N GLY A 239 -8.11 -18.87 16.11
CA GLY A 239 -7.16 -19.89 15.67
C GLY A 239 -5.71 -19.65 16.09
N ASP A 240 -5.34 -18.42 16.48
CA ASP A 240 -3.99 -18.11 16.94
C ASP A 240 -3.67 -18.77 18.30
N ILE A 241 -2.38 -19.00 18.54
CA ILE A 241 -1.87 -19.45 19.84
C ILE A 241 -1.48 -18.22 20.67
N PRO A 242 -2.11 -18.00 21.84
CA PRO A 242 -1.87 -16.83 22.68
C PRO A 242 -0.61 -17.02 23.53
N THR A 243 0.56 -16.80 22.94
CA THR A 243 1.82 -16.77 23.69
C THR A 243 1.90 -15.52 24.58
N PRO A 244 2.62 -15.55 25.72
CA PRO A 244 2.77 -14.38 26.59
C PRO A 244 3.26 -13.13 25.85
N GLU A 245 4.19 -13.29 24.90
CA GLU A 245 4.69 -12.20 24.06
C GLU A 245 3.58 -11.57 23.21
N LYS A 246 2.77 -12.39 22.53
CA LYS A 246 1.64 -11.91 21.70
C LYS A 246 0.57 -11.23 22.55
N LEU A 247 0.26 -11.78 23.73
CA LEU A 247 -0.72 -11.19 24.65
C LEU A 247 -0.24 -9.84 25.20
N ASN A 248 1.03 -9.73 25.58
CA ASN A 248 1.61 -8.47 26.03
C ASN A 248 1.61 -7.42 24.92
N LYS A 249 1.99 -7.80 23.69
CA LYS A 249 1.93 -6.90 22.53
C LYS A 249 0.50 -6.44 22.25
N ALA A 250 -0.48 -7.34 22.32
CA ALA A 250 -1.89 -6.97 22.15
C ALA A 250 -2.37 -5.98 23.23
N LEU A 251 -1.98 -6.19 24.49
CA LEU A 251 -2.28 -5.26 25.59
C LEU A 251 -1.61 -3.89 25.40
N GLU A 252 -0.35 -3.87 24.98
CA GLU A 252 0.39 -2.65 24.67
C GLU A 252 -0.27 -1.88 23.52
N ASN A 253 -0.58 -2.57 22.42
CA ASN A 253 -1.28 -1.97 21.28
C ASN A 253 -2.63 -1.37 21.67
N LEU A 254 -3.41 -2.05 22.52
CA LEU A 254 -4.68 -1.51 23.03
C LEU A 254 -4.45 -0.28 23.91
N ARG A 255 -3.49 -0.32 24.83
CA ARG A 255 -3.15 0.84 25.68
C ARG A 255 -2.73 2.02 24.82
N SER A 256 -1.81 1.83 23.89
CA SER A 256 -1.36 2.86 22.95
C SER A 256 -2.52 3.40 22.10
N TYR A 257 -3.46 2.56 21.66
CA TYR A 257 -4.64 3.03 20.94
C TYR A 257 -5.56 3.91 21.79
N TYR A 258 -5.86 3.50 23.03
CA TYR A 258 -6.68 4.31 23.93
C TYR A 258 -5.99 5.62 24.33
N GLU A 259 -4.67 5.61 24.53
CA GLU A 259 -3.88 6.82 24.71
C GLU A 259 -3.91 7.72 23.47
N GLN A 260 -3.86 7.15 22.26
CA GLN A 260 -3.98 7.92 21.01
C GLN A 260 -5.36 8.58 20.87
N LEU A 261 -6.41 7.94 21.39
CA LEU A 261 -7.76 8.51 21.48
C LEU A 261 -7.93 9.52 22.63
N GLY A 262 -6.89 9.71 23.45
CA GLY A 262 -6.84 10.63 24.58
C GLY A 262 -7.44 10.09 25.89
N PHE A 263 -7.76 8.79 25.96
CA PHE A 263 -8.27 8.12 27.16
C PHE A 263 -7.12 7.63 28.05
N HIS A 264 -6.44 8.56 28.71
CA HIS A 264 -5.37 8.23 29.66
C HIS A 264 -5.93 7.57 30.92
N GLY A 265 -5.15 6.65 31.51
CA GLY A 265 -5.56 5.88 32.69
C GLY A 265 -6.60 4.80 32.37
N THR A 266 -6.65 4.33 31.11
CA THR A 266 -7.50 3.20 30.72
C THR A 266 -6.94 1.91 31.31
N GLU A 267 -7.75 1.21 32.11
CA GLU A 267 -7.39 -0.09 32.70
C GLU A 267 -7.84 -1.20 31.76
N ILE A 268 -6.92 -2.09 31.38
CA ILE A 268 -7.20 -3.22 30.49
C ILE A 268 -6.78 -4.50 31.20
N ASN A 269 -7.77 -5.33 31.53
CA ASN A 269 -7.57 -6.63 32.16
C ASN A 269 -7.89 -7.74 31.16
N LEU A 270 -6.96 -8.66 30.97
CA LEU A 270 -7.17 -9.85 30.14
C LEU A 270 -7.60 -11.03 31.02
N LYS A 271 -8.78 -11.58 30.73
CA LYS A 271 -9.24 -12.86 31.30
C LYS A 271 -9.22 -13.94 30.22
N THR A 272 -8.83 -15.15 30.63
CA THR A 272 -8.85 -16.34 29.78
C THR A 272 -9.92 -17.30 30.32
N GLU A 273 -10.87 -17.67 29.47
CA GLU A 273 -11.96 -18.58 29.83
C GLU A 273 -11.84 -19.86 28.98
N LYS A 274 -11.89 -21.04 29.61
CA LYS A 274 -11.84 -22.31 28.87
C LYS A 274 -13.11 -22.49 28.04
N ALA A 275 -12.96 -22.58 26.73
CA ALA A 275 -14.06 -22.85 25.80
C ALA A 275 -14.17 -24.34 25.47
N SER A 276 -13.04 -25.05 25.46
CA SER A 276 -12.94 -26.50 25.30
C SER A 276 -11.58 -26.98 25.85
N PRO A 277 -11.27 -28.29 25.90
CA PRO A 277 -9.97 -28.77 26.35
C PRO A 277 -8.76 -28.27 25.53
N THR A 278 -8.97 -27.74 24.32
CA THR A 278 -7.91 -27.25 23.42
C THR A 278 -8.11 -25.80 22.98
N GLN A 279 -9.15 -25.12 23.47
CA GLN A 279 -9.46 -23.75 23.06
C GLN A 279 -9.89 -22.87 24.24
N ILE A 280 -9.50 -21.60 24.15
CA ILE A 280 -9.87 -20.56 25.13
C ILE A 280 -10.54 -19.38 24.45
N ASN A 281 -11.38 -18.69 25.21
CA ASN A 281 -11.89 -17.37 24.88
C ASN A 281 -11.01 -16.33 25.57
N LEU A 282 -10.59 -15.31 24.82
CA LEU A 282 -9.91 -14.15 25.38
C LEU A 282 -10.93 -13.05 25.62
N VAL A 283 -11.03 -12.61 26.88
CA VAL A 283 -11.94 -11.53 27.28
C VAL A 283 -11.10 -10.35 27.76
N PHE A 284 -11.09 -9.28 26.95
CA PHE A 284 -10.50 -8.00 27.33
C PHE A 284 -11.56 -7.17 28.05
N GLU A 285 -11.41 -7.04 29.36
CA GLU A 285 -12.23 -6.14 30.19
C GLU A 285 -11.54 -4.78 30.22
N ILE A 286 -12.16 -3.81 29.55
CA ILE A 286 -11.63 -2.47 29.38
C ILE A 286 -12.47 -1.50 30.19
N LYS A 287 -11.81 -0.74 31.06
CA LYS A 287 -12.40 0.40 31.76
C LYS A 287 -11.77 1.67 31.20
N GLU A 288 -12.49 2.27 30.24
CA GLU A 288 -12.04 3.48 29.55
C GLU A 288 -11.80 4.62 30.54
N GLY A 289 -10.61 5.23 30.46
CA GLY A 289 -10.24 6.39 31.26
C GLY A 289 -11.04 7.64 30.90
N LYS A 290 -10.76 8.77 31.57
CA LYS A 290 -11.37 10.05 31.18
C LYS A 290 -10.59 10.66 30.01
N LYS A 291 -11.31 11.14 29.00
CA LYS A 291 -10.69 11.81 27.86
C LYS A 291 -10.06 13.14 28.29
N LYS A 292 -8.76 13.29 28.05
CA LYS A 292 -8.01 14.52 28.34
C LYS A 292 -8.03 15.45 27.14
N TYR A 293 -8.25 16.74 27.39
CA TYR A 293 -8.27 17.77 26.36
C TYR A 293 -7.11 18.74 26.54
N ILE A 294 -6.54 19.21 25.45
CA ILE A 294 -5.52 20.26 25.42
C ILE A 294 -6.23 21.60 25.58
N LYS A 295 -5.96 22.27 26.69
CA LYS A 295 -6.44 23.63 26.97
C LYS A 295 -5.60 24.66 26.22
N LYS A 296 -4.27 24.54 26.30
CA LYS A 296 -3.34 25.49 25.72
C LYS A 296 -2.03 24.81 25.30
N ILE A 297 -1.47 25.25 24.18
CA ILE A 297 -0.13 24.90 23.71
C ILE A 297 0.66 26.19 23.64
N GLU A 298 1.73 26.29 24.43
CA GLU A 298 2.61 27.44 24.47
C GLU A 298 4.00 27.05 23.98
N PHE A 299 4.63 27.94 23.23
CA PHE A 299 6.02 27.84 22.83
C PHE A 299 6.83 28.87 23.62
N GLN A 300 7.97 28.46 24.15
CA GLN A 300 8.85 29.33 24.94
C GLN A 300 10.17 29.50 24.22
N GLY A 301 10.59 30.75 23.97
CA GLY A 301 11.86 31.06 23.30
C GLY A 301 11.76 31.26 21.79
N ASN A 302 10.59 31.05 21.18
CA ASN A 302 10.38 31.33 19.76
C ASN A 302 10.30 32.86 19.48
N LYS A 303 11.10 33.33 18.51
CA LYS A 303 11.13 34.71 18.02
C LYS A 303 11.06 34.76 16.49
N ALA A 304 11.72 33.83 15.80
CA ALA A 304 11.74 33.76 14.34
C ALA A 304 10.44 33.22 13.73
N LEU A 305 9.82 32.25 14.40
CA LEU A 305 8.53 31.66 14.01
C LEU A 305 7.43 32.11 14.95
N SER A 306 6.31 32.57 14.36
CA SER A 306 5.13 32.92 15.15
C SER A 306 4.50 31.68 15.77
N GLU A 307 3.91 31.82 16.95
CA GLU A 307 3.21 30.73 17.64
C GLU A 307 2.13 30.09 16.76
N LYS A 308 1.43 30.90 15.96
CA LYS A 308 0.41 30.45 15.00
C LYS A 308 1.00 29.56 13.89
N GLU A 309 2.20 29.88 13.42
CA GLU A 309 2.90 29.07 12.41
C GLU A 309 3.34 27.73 13.02
N LEU A 310 3.90 27.75 14.24
CA LEU A 310 4.32 26.56 14.97
C LEU A 310 3.14 25.61 15.27
N LYS A 311 2.01 26.15 15.74
CA LYS A 311 0.76 25.40 15.93
C LYS A 311 0.27 24.75 14.63
N GLY A 312 0.60 25.32 13.46
CA GLY A 312 0.25 24.77 12.16
C GLY A 312 0.98 23.48 11.79
N TYR A 313 2.15 23.20 12.40
CA TYR A 313 2.90 21.96 12.17
C TYR A 313 2.47 20.80 13.10
N LEU A 314 1.67 21.10 14.13
CA LEU A 314 1.16 20.12 15.08
C LEU A 314 -0.12 19.45 14.54
N SER A 315 -0.24 18.15 14.78
CA SER A 315 -1.42 17.32 14.50
C SER A 315 -2.44 17.35 15.64
N VAL A 316 -2.04 17.94 16.78
CA VAL A 316 -2.88 18.22 17.95
C VAL A 316 -3.24 19.71 17.98
N SER A 317 -4.39 20.05 18.57
CA SER A 317 -4.84 21.44 18.66
C SER A 317 -5.48 21.74 20.01
N GLU A 318 -5.53 23.02 20.38
CA GLU A 318 -6.27 23.50 21.55
C GLU A 318 -7.79 23.31 21.39
N LYS A 319 -8.48 23.06 22.52
CA LYS A 319 -9.94 23.00 22.58
C LYS A 319 -10.52 24.40 22.42
N SER A 320 -11.35 24.59 21.40
CA SER A 320 -12.02 25.86 21.06
C SER A 320 -13.55 25.69 21.02
N ALA A 321 -14.33 26.78 21.18
CA ALA A 321 -15.79 26.76 21.01
C ALA A 321 -16.24 26.28 19.61
N PHE A 322 -15.38 26.41 18.60
CA PHE A 322 -15.61 25.88 17.25
C PHE A 322 -15.17 24.41 17.07
N SER A 323 -14.71 23.73 18.13
CA SER A 323 -14.28 22.31 18.05
C SER A 323 -15.36 21.34 17.54
N PRO A 324 -16.67 21.52 17.83
CA PRO A 324 -17.73 20.69 17.24
C PRO A 324 -17.84 20.87 15.72
N ILE A 325 -17.76 22.12 15.23
CA ILE A 325 -17.77 22.45 13.80
C ILE A 325 -16.48 21.97 13.12
N LYS A 326 -15.33 22.07 13.81
CA LYS A 326 -14.05 21.49 13.38
C LYS A 326 -14.07 19.96 13.34
N LYS A 327 -14.77 19.30 14.27
CA LYS A 327 -14.97 17.83 14.28
C LYS A 327 -15.79 17.39 13.07
N TYR A 328 -16.87 18.12 12.74
CA TYR A 328 -17.71 17.84 11.57
C TYR A 328 -16.99 18.12 10.24
N THR A 329 -16.33 19.28 10.11
CA THR A 329 -15.49 19.57 8.92
C THR A 329 -14.32 18.60 8.79
N ARG A 330 -13.84 18.02 9.90
CA ARG A 330 -12.74 17.05 9.88
C ARG A 330 -13.13 15.63 9.50
N TYR A 331 -14.32 15.20 9.91
CA TYR A 331 -14.94 13.97 9.39
C TYR A 331 -15.05 14.04 7.86
N ILE A 332 -15.34 15.23 7.30
CA ILE A 332 -15.36 15.47 5.85
C ILE A 332 -13.93 15.49 5.27
N THR A 333 -12.93 16.10 5.91
CA THR A 333 -11.55 16.12 5.38
C THR A 333 -10.85 14.76 5.40
N GLN A 334 -11.25 13.80 6.25
CA GLN A 334 -10.71 12.43 6.24
C GLN A 334 -10.97 11.70 4.90
N PHE A 335 -11.98 12.11 4.14
CA PHE A 335 -12.23 11.60 2.79
C PHE A 335 -11.29 12.18 1.72
N VAL A 336 -10.58 13.29 2.02
CA VAL A 336 -9.80 14.06 1.04
C VAL A 336 -8.30 14.01 1.32
N SER A 337 -7.89 13.91 2.60
CA SER A 337 -6.49 13.77 3.00
C SER A 337 -6.36 12.65 4.04
N PRO A 338 -5.65 11.54 3.75
CA PRO A 338 -5.58 10.37 4.62
C PRO A 338 -4.60 10.51 5.81
N GLU A 339 -4.05 11.70 6.06
CA GLU A 339 -3.07 11.87 7.12
C GLU A 339 -3.72 11.74 8.51
N PRO A 340 -3.27 10.79 9.36
CA PRO A 340 -3.87 10.57 10.67
C PRO A 340 -3.56 11.75 11.60
N GLN A 341 -4.61 12.39 12.09
CA GLN A 341 -4.52 13.51 13.04
C GLN A 341 -5.44 13.21 14.25
N ALA A 342 -5.07 13.66 15.45
CA ALA A 342 -5.88 13.47 16.67
C ALA A 342 -7.10 14.40 16.72
N GLU A 343 -8.24 13.89 17.16
CA GLU A 343 -9.48 14.68 17.30
C GLU A 343 -9.22 16.09 17.86
N PRO A 344 -9.84 17.16 17.31
CA PRO A 344 -9.55 18.53 17.72
C PRO A 344 -9.72 18.73 19.22
N GLY A 345 -8.68 19.28 19.88
CA GLY A 345 -8.69 19.48 21.32
C GLY A 345 -8.27 18.26 22.13
N VAL A 346 -8.09 17.07 21.55
CA VAL A 346 -7.74 15.85 22.29
C VAL A 346 -6.24 15.77 22.51
N TYR A 347 -5.87 15.44 23.74
CA TYR A 347 -4.48 15.25 24.10
C TYR A 347 -3.95 13.92 23.55
N ASN A 348 -2.85 13.97 22.81
CA ASN A 348 -2.17 12.79 22.24
C ASN A 348 -0.66 13.03 22.22
N LEU A 349 0.05 12.32 23.09
CA LEU A 349 1.48 12.52 23.31
C LEU A 349 2.33 11.97 22.15
N ALA A 350 1.93 10.85 21.54
CA ALA A 350 2.65 10.24 20.43
C ALA A 350 2.67 11.15 19.18
N TYR A 351 1.54 11.78 18.85
CA TYR A 351 1.50 12.76 17.76
C TYR A 351 2.30 14.01 18.09
N LEU A 352 2.22 14.49 19.33
CA LEU A 352 3.02 15.64 19.76
C LEU A 352 4.51 15.40 19.55
N TYR A 353 5.07 14.30 20.07
CA TYR A 353 6.50 13.96 19.91
C TYR A 353 6.90 13.82 18.44
N ARG A 354 6.08 13.14 17.63
CA ARG A 354 6.30 13.04 16.18
C ARG A 354 6.38 14.42 15.52
N ASP A 355 5.51 15.34 15.92
CA ASP A 355 5.42 16.66 15.30
C ASP A 355 6.51 17.64 15.78
N LEU A 356 7.20 17.37 16.91
CA LEU A 356 8.38 18.16 17.32
C LEU A 356 9.47 18.12 16.24
N GLY A 357 9.69 16.98 15.59
CA GLY A 357 10.64 16.87 14.48
C GLY A 357 10.22 17.69 13.25
N LYS A 358 8.92 17.93 13.04
CA LYS A 358 8.42 18.83 11.99
C LYS A 358 8.75 20.29 12.32
N ILE A 359 8.58 20.68 13.58
CA ILE A 359 8.95 22.03 14.05
C ILE A 359 10.46 22.24 13.90
N GLU A 360 11.28 21.28 14.34
CA GLU A 360 12.73 21.32 14.17
C GLU A 360 13.12 21.48 12.69
N THR A 361 12.50 20.69 11.80
CA THR A 361 12.71 20.79 10.36
C THR A 361 12.28 22.15 9.81
N ALA A 362 11.16 22.72 10.28
CA ALA A 362 10.69 24.03 9.86
C ALA A 362 11.69 25.16 10.21
N TYR A 363 12.30 25.09 11.38
CA TYR A 363 13.39 25.99 11.78
C TYR A 363 14.65 25.79 10.93
N LYS A 364 15.08 24.54 10.73
CA LYS A 364 16.23 24.20 9.87
C LYS A 364 16.03 24.66 8.41
N ASN A 365 14.79 24.69 7.92
CA ASN A 365 14.43 25.22 6.61
C ASN A 365 14.49 26.76 6.53
N LYS A 366 14.54 27.46 7.66
CA LYS A 366 14.76 28.92 7.75
C LYS A 366 16.16 29.29 8.21
N GLY A 367 17.10 28.35 8.18
CA GLY A 367 18.52 28.59 8.48
C GLY A 367 18.93 28.41 9.94
N TYR A 368 18.03 27.97 10.81
CA TYR A 368 18.30 27.73 12.23
C TYR A 368 18.76 26.29 12.43
N ILE A 369 20.01 25.98 12.08
CA ILE A 369 20.54 24.59 12.09
C ILE A 369 20.80 24.06 13.50
N GLU A 370 21.03 24.96 14.45
CA GLU A 370 21.31 24.65 15.86
C GLU A 370 20.05 24.66 16.73
N VAL A 371 18.88 24.76 16.11
CA VAL A 371 17.62 24.75 16.84
C VAL A 371 17.54 23.51 17.72
N LYS A 372 17.17 23.71 18.99
CA LYS A 372 16.84 22.64 19.92
C LYS A 372 15.41 22.79 20.37
N ILE A 373 14.62 21.74 20.16
CA ILE A 373 13.27 21.62 20.68
C ILE A 373 13.37 20.77 21.94
N GLY A 374 13.15 21.37 23.10
CA GLY A 374 13.20 20.64 24.37
C GLY A 374 11.95 19.79 24.58
N GLU A 375 12.00 18.92 25.59
CA GLU A 375 10.89 18.03 25.91
C GLU A 375 9.63 18.85 26.31
N PRO A 376 8.43 18.48 25.81
CA PRO A 376 7.20 19.14 26.20
C PRO A 376 6.94 19.01 27.70
N GLN A 377 6.84 20.15 28.39
CA GLN A 377 6.45 20.21 29.79
C GLN A 377 4.93 20.20 29.88
N ILE A 378 4.37 19.19 30.53
CA ILE A 378 2.93 18.93 30.59
C ILE A 378 2.44 19.21 32.01
N SER A 379 1.48 20.13 32.15
CA SER A 379 0.81 20.41 33.43
C SER A 379 -0.67 20.06 33.34
N GLU A 380 -1.14 19.27 34.32
CA GLU A 380 -2.57 18.93 34.45
C GLU A 380 -3.29 20.01 35.25
N GLU A 381 -4.34 20.59 34.65
CA GLU A 381 -5.25 21.54 35.28
C GLU A 381 -6.66 20.95 35.38
N ALA A 382 -7.53 21.53 36.21
CA ALA A 382 -8.88 21.01 36.48
C ALA A 382 -9.77 20.88 35.22
N ASP A 383 -9.47 21.62 34.15
CA ASP A 383 -10.23 21.72 32.90
C ASP A 383 -9.47 21.21 31.66
N GLY A 384 -8.28 20.62 31.82
CA GLY A 384 -7.51 20.06 30.71
C GLY A 384 -6.00 20.01 30.95
N VAL A 385 -5.25 19.84 29.87
CA VAL A 385 -3.79 19.76 29.87
C VAL A 385 -3.21 21.01 29.21
N VAL A 386 -2.21 21.63 29.84
CA VAL A 386 -1.41 22.71 29.26
C VAL A 386 -0.04 22.15 28.87
N ILE A 387 0.39 22.44 27.65
CA ILE A 387 1.62 21.91 27.06
C ILE A 387 2.55 23.09 26.78
N LYS A 388 3.74 23.08 27.36
CA LYS A 388 4.78 24.08 27.14
C LYS A 388 5.95 23.44 26.41
N ILE A 389 6.31 23.99 25.25
CA ILE A 389 7.39 23.47 24.39
C ILE A 389 8.53 24.49 24.39
N PRO A 390 9.64 24.23 25.12
CA PRO A 390 10.80 25.10 25.11
C PRO A 390 11.57 24.97 23.77
N ILE A 391 11.98 26.10 23.22
CA ILE A 391 12.70 26.21 21.95
C ILE A 391 13.92 27.12 22.14
N GLU A 392 15.10 26.60 21.81
CA GLU A 392 16.31 27.38 21.63
C GLU A 392 16.57 27.51 20.13
N GLU A 393 16.30 28.67 19.54
CA GLU A 393 16.36 28.82 18.07
C GLU A 393 17.79 28.77 17.51
N GLY A 394 18.77 29.26 18.26
CA GLY A 394 20.14 29.47 17.76
C GLY A 394 20.23 30.60 16.72
N PRO A 395 21.43 30.86 16.17
CA PRO A 395 21.62 31.86 15.12
C PRO A 395 21.10 31.39 13.76
N GLN A 396 20.71 32.34 12.90
CA GLN A 396 20.34 32.06 11.52
C GLN A 396 21.59 32.01 10.63
N TYR A 397 21.76 30.89 9.92
CA TYR A 397 22.88 30.67 9.01
C TYR A 397 22.55 31.02 7.56
N ARG A 398 23.55 31.56 6.86
CA ARG A 398 23.54 31.77 5.41
C ARG A 398 24.60 30.92 4.72
N VAL A 399 24.35 30.58 3.46
CA VAL A 399 25.30 29.84 2.64
C VAL A 399 26.40 30.80 2.20
N LYS A 400 27.66 30.50 2.52
CA LYS A 400 28.84 31.24 2.06
C LYS A 400 29.32 30.73 0.71
N GLU A 401 29.36 29.41 0.56
CA GLU A 401 29.97 28.73 -0.56
C GLU A 401 29.22 27.42 -0.81
N VAL A 402 29.06 27.06 -2.08
CA VAL A 402 28.55 25.75 -2.51
C VAL A 402 29.62 25.11 -3.39
N LYS A 403 30.18 23.99 -2.92
CA LYS A 403 31.16 23.20 -3.65
C LYS A 403 30.49 21.94 -4.20
N ILE A 404 30.70 21.64 -5.47
CA ILE A 404 30.16 20.45 -6.13
C ILE A 404 31.33 19.66 -6.72
N GLU A 405 31.59 18.47 -6.18
CA GLU A 405 32.64 17.56 -6.64
C GLU A 405 32.03 16.52 -7.57
N GLN A 406 32.24 16.70 -8.89
CA GLN A 406 31.83 15.79 -9.95
C GLN A 406 32.64 16.05 -11.24
N ASP A 407 32.59 15.13 -12.20
CA ASP A 407 33.46 15.12 -13.39
C ASP A 407 32.73 15.04 -14.75
N LEU A 408 31.39 15.09 -14.76
CA LEU A 408 30.57 14.84 -15.95
C LEU A 408 29.96 16.09 -16.59
N PHE A 409 29.56 17.07 -15.80
CA PHE A 409 28.83 18.26 -16.24
C PHE A 409 29.63 19.55 -15.97
N PRO A 410 29.40 20.63 -16.72
CA PRO A 410 29.94 21.94 -16.36
C PRO A 410 29.38 22.41 -15.00
N ILE A 411 30.26 22.79 -14.05
CA ILE A 411 29.88 23.17 -12.69
C ILE A 411 28.86 24.33 -12.69
N GLU A 412 28.99 25.28 -13.61
CA GLU A 412 28.07 26.42 -13.74
C GLU A 412 26.63 25.98 -14.07
N GLU A 413 26.47 24.98 -14.95
CA GLU A 413 25.15 24.47 -15.33
C GLU A 413 24.48 23.72 -14.18
N VAL A 414 25.26 22.93 -13.45
CA VAL A 414 24.78 22.18 -12.28
C VAL A 414 24.37 23.17 -11.18
N THR A 415 25.20 24.17 -10.91
CA THR A 415 24.96 25.18 -9.86
C THR A 415 23.68 25.99 -10.12
N LYS A 416 23.38 26.32 -11.39
CA LYS A 416 22.14 27.02 -11.77
C LYS A 416 20.87 26.21 -11.50
N ARG A 417 20.97 24.87 -11.42
CA ARG A 417 19.83 23.98 -11.13
C ARG A 417 19.56 23.84 -9.63
N LEU A 418 20.52 24.21 -8.78
CA LEU A 418 20.39 24.11 -7.33
C LEU A 418 19.68 25.33 -6.76
N LYS A 419 18.84 25.08 -5.75
CA LYS A 419 18.16 26.14 -4.98
C LYS A 419 19.11 26.76 -3.97
N THR A 420 19.96 25.94 -3.36
CA THR A 420 21.01 26.33 -2.42
C THR A 420 22.08 27.13 -3.17
N GLN A 421 22.23 28.41 -2.82
CA GLN A 421 23.17 29.32 -3.48
C GLN A 421 23.87 30.22 -2.46
N PRO A 422 25.12 30.66 -2.73
CA PRO A 422 25.81 31.64 -1.91
C PRO A 422 24.96 32.90 -1.64
N GLY A 423 25.01 33.41 -0.40
CA GLY A 423 24.27 34.57 0.08
C GLY A 423 22.84 34.29 0.56
N LYS A 424 22.22 33.18 0.15
CA LYS A 424 20.88 32.79 0.62
C LYS A 424 20.91 32.26 2.05
N VAL A 425 19.77 32.35 2.73
CA VAL A 425 19.55 31.68 4.01
C VAL A 425 19.58 30.17 3.77
N PHE A 426 20.25 29.43 4.64
CA PHE A 426 20.31 27.98 4.52
C PHE A 426 18.93 27.35 4.71
N SER A 427 18.61 26.32 3.93
CA SER A 427 17.40 25.53 4.10
C SER A 427 17.72 24.05 3.95
N LEU A 428 17.49 23.27 5.00
CA LEU A 428 17.70 21.81 4.95
C LEU A 428 16.81 21.14 3.90
N GLY A 429 15.59 21.66 3.71
CA GLY A 429 14.66 21.18 2.69
C GLY A 429 15.19 21.42 1.27
N GLU A 430 15.67 22.63 0.98
CA GLU A 430 16.27 22.93 -0.33
C GLU A 430 17.53 22.09 -0.57
N LEU A 431 18.35 21.88 0.46
CA LEU A 431 19.54 21.03 0.38
C LEU A 431 19.19 19.58 -0.01
N LYS A 432 18.16 19.01 0.61
CA LYS A 432 17.68 17.65 0.27
C LYS A 432 17.07 17.57 -1.12
N GLU A 433 16.35 18.61 -1.54
CA GLU A 433 15.82 18.69 -2.91
C GLU A 433 16.97 18.76 -3.93
N ASP A 434 18.01 19.53 -3.64
CA ASP A 434 19.22 19.64 -4.45
C ASP A 434 19.96 18.30 -4.57
N GLU A 435 20.05 17.52 -3.47
CA GLU A 435 20.59 16.15 -3.48
C GLU A 435 19.83 15.23 -4.44
N VAL A 436 18.50 15.29 -4.43
CA VAL A 436 17.64 14.54 -5.35
C VAL A 436 17.82 15.02 -6.79
N VAL A 437 17.89 16.34 -7.03
CA VAL A 437 18.13 16.92 -8.36
C VAL A 437 19.46 16.45 -8.93
N LEU A 438 20.52 16.47 -8.13
CA LEU A 438 21.84 15.97 -8.52
C LEU A 438 21.78 14.46 -8.80
N THR A 439 21.23 13.67 -7.88
CA THR A 439 21.08 12.22 -8.07
C THR A 439 20.33 11.91 -9.38
N HIS A 440 19.23 12.61 -9.63
CA HIS A 440 18.42 12.44 -10.85
C HIS A 440 19.19 12.85 -12.11
N LEU A 441 19.95 13.94 -12.06
CA LEU A 441 20.78 14.41 -13.17
C LEU A 441 21.75 13.33 -13.63
N PHE A 442 22.46 12.65 -12.72
CA PHE A 442 23.35 11.55 -13.10
C PHE A 442 22.56 10.31 -13.52
N SER A 443 21.49 9.99 -12.79
CA SER A 443 20.65 8.82 -13.07
C SER A 443 20.09 8.82 -14.50
N ASP A 444 19.79 10.00 -15.06
CA ASP A 444 19.25 10.16 -16.42
C ASP A 444 20.28 9.94 -17.54
N PHE A 445 21.56 9.89 -17.20
CA PHE A 445 22.67 9.57 -18.12
C PHE A 445 23.19 8.14 -17.93
N GLY A 446 22.40 7.25 -17.30
CA GLY A 446 22.72 5.83 -17.15
C GLY A 446 23.31 5.46 -15.77
N TYR A 447 23.58 6.40 -14.89
CA TYR A 447 24.21 6.13 -13.59
C TYR A 447 23.17 5.71 -12.52
N ALA A 448 22.69 4.47 -12.59
CA ALA A 448 21.57 3.98 -11.78
C ALA A 448 21.82 3.93 -10.26
N TYR A 449 23.10 3.89 -9.87
CA TYR A 449 23.56 3.80 -8.49
C TYR A 449 24.26 5.08 -8.03
N ALA A 450 24.06 6.20 -8.74
CA ALA A 450 24.63 7.47 -8.35
C ALA A 450 24.19 7.85 -6.92
N LYS A 451 25.16 8.25 -6.10
CA LYS A 451 24.97 8.66 -4.72
C LYS A 451 25.57 10.04 -4.54
N VAL A 452 24.82 10.92 -3.89
CA VAL A 452 25.28 12.27 -3.56
C VAL A 452 25.48 12.34 -2.05
N ASP A 453 26.73 12.46 -1.63
CA ASP A 453 27.08 12.67 -0.23
C ASP A 453 27.14 14.18 0.03
N THR A 454 26.23 14.66 0.87
CA THR A 454 26.08 16.08 1.20
C THR A 454 26.65 16.36 2.60
N SER A 455 27.54 17.35 2.70
CA SER A 455 28.02 17.87 3.99
C SER A 455 27.89 19.39 4.05
N PHE A 456 27.81 19.92 5.27
CA PHE A 456 27.90 21.36 5.49
C PHE A 456 28.71 21.65 6.74
N ASP A 457 29.66 22.57 6.60
CA ASP A 457 30.59 22.95 7.65
C ASP A 457 30.36 24.40 8.08
N LYS A 458 30.38 24.63 9.39
CA LYS A 458 30.30 25.97 9.95
C LYS A 458 31.61 26.72 9.71
N VAL A 459 31.50 27.96 9.28
CA VAL A 459 32.65 28.87 9.21
C VAL A 459 32.90 29.43 10.62
N PRO A 460 34.14 29.38 11.15
CA PRO A 460 34.43 29.84 12.51
C PRO A 460 34.06 31.30 12.80
N GLU A 461 34.13 32.15 11.78
CA GLU A 461 33.78 33.57 11.86
C GLU A 461 32.47 33.85 11.10
N GLY A 462 31.41 34.13 11.87
CA GLY A 462 30.08 34.50 11.38
C GLY A 462 29.09 33.33 11.25
N ASN A 463 27.80 33.66 11.11
CA ASN A 463 26.73 32.66 10.96
C ASN A 463 26.66 32.17 9.49
N LEU A 464 27.73 31.55 9.03
CA LEU A 464 27.94 31.14 7.64
C LEU A 464 28.24 29.64 7.53
N LEU A 465 27.72 29.03 6.46
CA LEU A 465 27.93 27.61 6.13
C LEU A 465 28.60 27.44 4.78
N LYS A 466 29.55 26.50 4.71
CA LYS A 466 30.03 25.95 3.44
C LYS A 466 29.30 24.65 3.17
N VAL A 467 28.65 24.53 2.02
CA VAL A 467 27.93 23.33 1.62
C VAL A 467 28.75 22.61 0.56
N SER A 468 28.96 21.30 0.74
CA SER A 468 29.68 20.46 -0.22
C SER A 468 28.80 19.29 -0.66
N PHE A 469 28.67 19.12 -1.98
CA PHE A 469 28.05 17.96 -2.60
C PHE A 469 29.14 17.13 -3.27
N LYS A 470 29.31 15.88 -2.86
CA LYS A 470 30.22 14.94 -3.51
C LYS A 470 29.41 13.87 -4.23
N VAL A 471 29.56 13.80 -5.56
CA VAL A 471 28.82 12.84 -6.37
C VAL A 471 29.70 11.62 -6.65
N ASP A 472 29.26 10.46 -6.19
CA ASP A 472 29.75 9.17 -6.65
C ASP A 472 28.77 8.63 -7.69
N LYS A 473 29.18 8.66 -8.96
CA LYS A 473 28.31 8.27 -10.08
C LYS A 473 28.20 6.75 -10.28
N GLY A 474 29.19 5.97 -9.84
CA GLY A 474 29.29 4.54 -10.19
C GLY A 474 29.40 4.29 -11.72
N PRO A 475 29.23 3.03 -12.18
CA PRO A 475 29.27 2.70 -13.60
C PRO A 475 28.00 3.13 -14.34
N VAL A 476 28.09 3.25 -15.67
CA VAL A 476 26.91 3.38 -16.54
C VAL A 476 26.21 2.04 -16.61
N VAL A 477 24.88 2.07 -16.43
CA VAL A 477 24.03 0.89 -16.34
C VAL A 477 23.03 0.90 -17.49
N PHE A 478 22.85 -0.26 -18.12
CA PHE A 478 21.91 -0.50 -19.20
C PHE A 478 20.77 -1.41 -18.73
N ILE A 479 19.58 -1.17 -19.25
CA ILE A 479 18.42 -2.04 -18.99
C ILE A 479 18.63 -3.33 -19.78
N ASN A 480 18.92 -4.44 -19.09
CA ASN A 480 19.12 -5.72 -19.75
C ASN A 480 17.78 -6.40 -20.07
N ARG A 481 16.90 -6.54 -19.07
CA ARG A 481 15.58 -7.18 -19.25
C ARG A 481 14.49 -6.48 -18.45
N ILE A 482 13.28 -6.45 -18.99
CA ILE A 482 12.07 -5.98 -18.30
C ILE A 482 11.08 -7.14 -18.15
N ASP A 483 11.00 -7.67 -16.93
CA ASP A 483 10.10 -8.75 -16.55
C ASP A 483 8.82 -8.18 -15.94
N ILE A 484 7.67 -8.65 -16.41
CA ILE A 484 6.35 -8.23 -15.90
C ILE A 484 5.72 -9.43 -15.18
N GLU A 485 5.31 -9.23 -13.93
CA GLU A 485 4.75 -10.28 -13.07
C GLU A 485 3.43 -9.83 -12.41
N GLY A 486 2.53 -10.78 -12.19
CA GLY A 486 1.25 -10.56 -11.50
C GLY A 486 0.09 -10.13 -12.41
N ASN A 487 0.35 -9.90 -13.70
CA ASN A 487 -0.64 -9.56 -14.73
C ASN A 487 -1.43 -10.80 -15.21
N THR A 488 -2.30 -11.33 -14.35
CA THR A 488 -3.10 -12.54 -14.66
C THR A 488 -4.24 -12.29 -15.65
N LYS A 489 -4.70 -11.04 -15.79
CA LYS A 489 -5.79 -10.65 -16.69
C LYS A 489 -5.32 -9.70 -17.77
N THR A 490 -4.50 -8.74 -17.40
CA THR A 490 -3.96 -7.71 -18.28
C THR A 490 -2.83 -8.28 -19.13
N ARG A 491 -2.91 -8.09 -20.44
CA ARG A 491 -1.87 -8.55 -21.37
C ARG A 491 -0.58 -7.78 -21.13
N ASP A 492 0.56 -8.47 -21.20
CA ASP A 492 1.91 -7.90 -21.01
C ASP A 492 2.10 -6.60 -21.81
N LYS A 493 1.73 -6.59 -23.09
CA LYS A 493 1.86 -5.42 -23.97
C LYS A 493 1.18 -4.14 -23.46
N VAL A 494 0.11 -4.27 -22.66
CA VAL A 494 -0.62 -3.12 -22.09
C VAL A 494 0.21 -2.45 -21.00
N ILE A 495 0.97 -3.24 -20.24
CA ILE A 495 1.90 -2.77 -19.22
C ILE A 495 3.18 -2.25 -19.90
N ARG A 496 3.74 -3.05 -20.81
CA ARG A 496 5.00 -2.75 -21.49
C ARG A 496 4.99 -1.41 -22.23
N ARG A 497 3.90 -1.06 -22.91
CA ARG A 497 3.77 0.22 -23.64
C ARG A 497 3.74 1.46 -22.74
N GLU A 498 3.46 1.31 -21.44
CA GLU A 498 3.53 2.42 -20.48
C GLU A 498 4.94 2.63 -19.94
N ILE A 499 5.84 1.65 -20.12
CA ILE A 499 7.24 1.73 -19.70
C ILE A 499 8.02 2.56 -20.72
N LEU A 500 8.62 3.66 -20.26
CA LEU A 500 9.40 4.60 -21.06
C LEU A 500 10.87 4.18 -21.24
N LEU A 501 11.26 3.07 -20.64
CA LEU A 501 12.56 2.43 -20.78
C LEU A 501 12.44 1.22 -21.71
N SER A 502 13.46 0.98 -22.52
CA SER A 502 13.55 -0.20 -23.38
C SER A 502 14.80 -1.01 -23.03
N GLU A 503 14.77 -2.30 -23.31
CA GLU A 503 15.95 -3.17 -23.18
C GLU A 503 17.07 -2.66 -24.11
N GLY A 504 18.31 -2.69 -23.63
CA GLY A 504 19.49 -2.10 -24.25
C GLY A 504 19.67 -0.59 -24.05
N TRP A 505 18.69 0.13 -23.50
CA TRP A 505 18.84 1.57 -23.25
C TRP A 505 19.61 1.85 -21.96
N PRO A 506 20.36 2.98 -21.88
CA PRO A 506 20.90 3.42 -20.60
C PRO A 506 19.77 3.70 -19.61
N TYR A 507 20.02 3.41 -18.34
CA TYR A 507 19.10 3.71 -17.26
C TYR A 507 18.74 5.21 -17.24
N SER A 508 17.49 5.50 -16.89
CA SER A 508 17.05 6.86 -16.55
C SER A 508 16.05 6.79 -15.41
N GLY A 509 16.39 7.43 -14.30
CA GLY A 509 15.51 7.53 -13.13
C GLY A 509 14.21 8.24 -13.49
N LYS A 510 14.27 9.32 -14.27
CA LYS A 510 13.09 10.07 -14.70
C LYS A 510 12.15 9.26 -15.58
N ARG A 511 12.68 8.43 -16.49
CA ARG A 511 11.85 7.54 -17.31
C ARG A 511 11.23 6.43 -16.46
N LEU A 512 11.97 5.88 -15.49
CA LEU A 512 11.47 4.86 -14.57
C LEU A 512 10.30 5.40 -13.74
N GLU A 513 10.47 6.56 -13.10
CA GLU A 513 9.45 7.22 -12.27
C GLU A 513 8.19 7.52 -13.09
N LYS A 514 8.35 8.13 -14.28
CA LYS A 514 7.22 8.38 -15.19
C LYS A 514 6.53 7.11 -15.67
N SER A 515 7.25 5.99 -15.78
CA SER A 515 6.67 4.69 -16.14
C SER A 515 5.78 4.18 -15.02
N GLU A 516 6.25 4.28 -13.77
CA GLU A 516 5.46 3.91 -12.58
C GLU A 516 4.21 4.79 -12.46
N GLU A 517 4.33 6.11 -12.63
CA GLU A 517 3.20 7.03 -12.63
C GLU A 517 2.17 6.68 -13.71
N ARG A 518 2.63 6.37 -14.94
CA ARG A 518 1.77 5.94 -16.05
C ARG A 518 1.01 4.66 -15.72
N LEU A 519 1.70 3.65 -15.20
CA LEU A 519 1.10 2.38 -14.80
C LEU A 519 0.07 2.56 -13.68
N ARG A 520 0.37 3.36 -12.66
CA ARG A 520 -0.59 3.70 -11.59
C ARG A 520 -1.80 4.45 -12.15
N ARG A 521 -1.59 5.38 -13.09
CA ARG A 521 -2.66 6.16 -13.72
C ARG A 521 -3.63 5.34 -14.57
N LEU A 522 -3.24 4.16 -15.05
CA LEU A 522 -4.17 3.26 -15.76
C LEU A 522 -5.35 2.85 -14.88
N GLY A 523 -5.16 2.74 -13.55
CA GLY A 523 -6.17 2.26 -12.62
C GLY A 523 -6.54 0.78 -12.83
N TYR A 524 -5.66 -0.01 -13.47
CA TYR A 524 -5.83 -1.44 -13.67
C TYR A 524 -5.24 -2.27 -12.52
N PHE A 525 -4.43 -1.65 -11.67
CA PHE A 525 -3.66 -2.31 -10.63
C PHE A 525 -3.88 -1.62 -9.29
N GLU A 526 -4.02 -2.41 -8.22
CA GLU A 526 -4.09 -1.91 -6.84
C GLU A 526 -2.72 -1.43 -6.37
N ASP A 527 -1.69 -2.15 -6.80
CA ASP A 527 -0.30 -1.84 -6.52
C ASP A 527 0.57 -2.08 -7.76
N VAL A 528 1.56 -1.21 -7.93
CA VAL A 528 2.56 -1.26 -9.00
C VAL A 528 3.89 -1.00 -8.33
N LYS A 529 4.85 -1.91 -8.53
CA LYS A 529 6.20 -1.76 -8.01
C LYS A 529 7.20 -2.16 -9.08
N ILE A 530 8.15 -1.28 -9.38
CA ILE A 530 9.25 -1.60 -10.28
C ILE A 530 10.50 -1.85 -9.43
N GLU A 531 10.88 -3.12 -9.28
CA GLU A 531 12.06 -3.53 -8.54
C GLU A 531 13.29 -3.56 -9.45
N LYS A 532 14.39 -3.03 -8.95
CA LYS A 532 15.69 -3.01 -9.62
C LYS A 532 16.48 -4.23 -9.17
N GLU A 533 16.79 -5.13 -10.10
CA GLU A 533 17.58 -6.34 -9.85
C GLU A 533 18.91 -6.23 -10.61
N LYS A 534 20.04 -6.33 -9.89
CA LYS A 534 21.37 -6.35 -10.52
C LYS A 534 21.46 -7.54 -11.48
N GLY A 535 21.95 -7.28 -12.68
CA GLY A 535 22.27 -8.32 -13.65
C GLY A 535 23.53 -9.09 -13.25
N VAL A 536 23.95 -10.00 -14.13
CA VAL A 536 25.18 -10.79 -13.93
C VAL A 536 26.42 -9.89 -14.06
N LYS A 537 26.37 -8.91 -14.97
CA LYS A 537 27.39 -7.85 -15.08
C LYS A 537 26.98 -6.65 -14.21
N GLU A 538 27.96 -5.92 -13.71
CA GLU A 538 27.71 -4.70 -12.92
C GLU A 538 26.98 -3.59 -13.72
N GLU A 539 27.17 -3.58 -15.04
CA GLU A 539 26.54 -2.66 -15.99
C GLU A 539 25.10 -3.07 -16.37
N ASP A 540 24.69 -4.31 -16.04
CA ASP A 540 23.36 -4.81 -16.38
C ASP A 540 22.37 -4.57 -15.25
N LEU A 541 21.20 -4.02 -15.58
CA LEU A 541 20.08 -3.89 -14.66
C LEU A 541 18.83 -4.53 -15.25
N ASN A 542 18.25 -5.46 -14.50
CA ASN A 542 16.95 -6.01 -14.77
C ASN A 542 15.88 -5.21 -14.01
N LEU A 543 14.76 -4.96 -14.67
CA LEU A 543 13.60 -4.33 -14.05
C LEU A 543 12.50 -5.38 -13.90
N LYS A 544 12.06 -5.61 -12.66
CA LYS A 544 10.93 -6.49 -12.36
C LYS A 544 9.71 -5.65 -12.01
N VAL A 545 8.79 -5.56 -12.95
CA VAL A 545 7.52 -4.82 -12.83
C VAL A 545 6.49 -5.76 -12.21
N LYS A 546 6.31 -5.63 -10.90
CA LYS A 546 5.30 -6.38 -10.15
C LYS A 546 4.01 -5.57 -10.10
N VAL A 547 2.93 -6.16 -10.59
CA VAL A 547 1.60 -5.56 -10.52
C VAL A 547 0.64 -6.46 -9.76
N LYS A 548 -0.28 -5.85 -9.02
CA LYS A 548 -1.43 -6.54 -8.42
C LYS A 548 -2.70 -6.10 -9.14
N GLU A 549 -3.32 -6.99 -9.91
CA GLU A 549 -4.55 -6.72 -10.66
C GLU A 549 -5.67 -6.17 -9.76
N ALA A 550 -6.30 -5.08 -10.19
CA ALA A 550 -7.48 -4.50 -9.54
C ALA A 550 -8.78 -4.94 -10.20
N LEU A 551 -9.89 -4.69 -9.52
CA LEU A 551 -11.21 -4.73 -10.13
C LEU A 551 -11.39 -3.50 -11.03
N THR A 552 -11.39 -3.73 -12.34
CA THR A 552 -11.49 -2.68 -13.38
C THR A 552 -12.91 -2.38 -13.84
N GLY A 553 -13.86 -3.23 -13.46
CA GLY A 553 -15.29 -3.04 -13.69
C GLY A 553 -15.87 -2.10 -12.64
N THR A 554 -16.64 -1.11 -13.08
CA THR A 554 -17.30 -0.15 -12.19
C THR A 554 -18.78 -0.07 -12.51
N PHE A 555 -19.60 -0.14 -11.47
CA PHE A 555 -20.99 0.27 -11.52
C PHE A 555 -21.13 1.61 -10.81
N SER A 556 -21.61 2.61 -11.52
CA SER A 556 -21.72 3.97 -11.03
C SER A 556 -23.18 4.41 -11.10
N ILE A 557 -23.73 4.79 -9.95
CA ILE A 557 -25.01 5.47 -9.85
C ILE A 557 -24.72 6.88 -9.33
N GLY A 558 -25.26 7.88 -10.00
CA GLY A 558 -25.19 9.27 -9.60
C GLY A 558 -26.52 9.97 -9.81
N ALA A 559 -26.73 11.05 -9.09
CA ALA A 559 -27.76 12.01 -9.40
C ALA A 559 -27.09 13.37 -9.54
N ALA A 560 -27.47 14.11 -10.58
CA ALA A 560 -27.06 15.48 -10.76
C ALA A 560 -28.30 16.37 -10.74
N TYR A 561 -28.18 17.56 -10.15
CA TYR A 561 -29.22 18.57 -10.20
C TYR A 561 -28.60 19.81 -10.85
N SER A 562 -29.19 20.32 -11.93
CA SER A 562 -28.76 21.57 -12.56
C SER A 562 -29.93 22.51 -12.87
N SER A 563 -29.64 23.80 -13.00
CA SER A 563 -30.66 24.79 -13.39
C SER A 563 -31.25 24.51 -14.78
N SER A 564 -30.45 23.96 -15.70
CA SER A 564 -30.80 23.62 -17.09
C SER A 564 -31.56 22.30 -17.19
N ASP A 565 -31.03 21.23 -16.61
CA ASP A 565 -31.51 19.87 -16.82
C ASP A 565 -32.42 19.36 -15.69
N LYS A 566 -32.58 20.16 -14.64
CA LYS A 566 -33.26 19.79 -13.39
C LYS A 566 -32.59 18.54 -12.80
N LEU A 567 -33.38 17.59 -12.29
CA LEU A 567 -32.85 16.34 -11.74
C LEU A 567 -32.54 15.38 -12.87
N VAL A 568 -31.29 14.92 -12.89
CA VAL A 568 -30.76 13.94 -13.83
C VAL A 568 -30.24 12.75 -13.05
N PHE A 569 -30.86 11.59 -13.24
CA PHE A 569 -30.35 10.32 -12.74
C PHE A 569 -29.33 9.76 -13.75
N MET A 570 -28.19 9.30 -13.26
CA MET A 570 -27.08 8.82 -14.07
C MET A 570 -26.72 7.40 -13.62
N THR A 571 -26.71 6.46 -14.54
CA THR A 571 -26.21 5.10 -14.30
C THR A 571 -25.20 4.75 -15.38
N GLU A 572 -24.03 4.25 -14.98
CA GLU A 572 -23.01 3.76 -15.90
C GLU A 572 -22.47 2.41 -15.42
N VAL A 573 -22.41 1.45 -16.33
CA VAL A 573 -21.63 0.23 -16.17
C VAL A 573 -20.43 0.36 -17.09
N SER A 574 -19.22 0.35 -16.54
CA SER A 574 -17.99 0.49 -17.32
C SER A 574 -16.98 -0.61 -17.02
N GLN A 575 -16.25 -1.03 -18.03
CA GLN A 575 -15.11 -1.93 -17.90
C GLN A 575 -13.93 -1.30 -18.63
N ARG A 576 -12.94 -0.80 -17.87
CA ARG A 576 -11.81 0.02 -18.38
C ARG A 576 -10.65 -0.80 -18.94
N ASN A 577 -10.65 -2.11 -18.72
CA ASN A 577 -9.65 -3.04 -19.24
C ASN A 577 -10.33 -4.29 -19.81
N TRP A 578 -11.19 -4.08 -20.80
CA TRP A 578 -11.99 -5.12 -21.44
C TRP A 578 -11.08 -6.23 -21.99
N LEU A 579 -11.30 -7.47 -21.51
CA LEU A 579 -10.53 -8.66 -21.88
C LEU A 579 -9.00 -8.51 -21.71
N GLY A 580 -8.55 -7.63 -20.81
CA GLY A 580 -7.13 -7.39 -20.54
C GLY A 580 -6.39 -6.62 -21.64
N LYS A 581 -7.10 -5.94 -22.55
CA LYS A 581 -6.51 -5.24 -23.71
C LYS A 581 -6.27 -3.75 -23.49
N GLY A 582 -6.61 -3.21 -22.31
CA GLY A 582 -6.58 -1.77 -22.02
C GLY A 582 -7.64 -0.97 -22.78
N GLN A 583 -8.71 -1.64 -23.23
CA GLN A 583 -9.84 -1.04 -23.93
C GLN A 583 -10.95 -0.73 -22.93
N LYS A 584 -11.65 0.40 -23.10
CA LYS A 584 -12.81 0.76 -22.28
C LYS A 584 -14.09 0.45 -23.03
N VAL A 585 -15.01 -0.27 -22.39
CA VAL A 585 -16.40 -0.43 -22.82
C VAL A 585 -17.28 0.17 -21.74
N SER A 586 -18.27 0.99 -22.10
CA SER A 586 -19.26 1.48 -21.14
C SER A 586 -20.66 1.58 -21.71
N ILE A 587 -21.64 1.24 -20.88
CA ILE A 587 -23.05 1.48 -21.11
C ILE A 587 -23.48 2.54 -20.11
N SER A 588 -24.10 3.62 -20.58
CA SER A 588 -24.56 4.69 -19.70
C SER A 588 -25.98 5.13 -20.03
N ALA A 589 -26.72 5.48 -18.99
CA ALA A 589 -28.04 6.08 -19.06
C ALA A 589 -28.02 7.37 -18.23
N LYS A 590 -28.40 8.48 -18.84
CA LYS A 590 -28.67 9.76 -18.18
C LYS A 590 -30.15 10.05 -18.40
N ILE A 591 -30.94 10.11 -17.34
CA ILE A 591 -32.40 10.26 -17.41
C ILE A 591 -32.77 11.53 -16.65
N GLY A 592 -33.29 12.53 -17.34
CA GLY A 592 -33.69 13.81 -16.76
C GLY A 592 -34.95 14.35 -17.43
N SER A 593 -35.58 15.34 -16.79
CA SER A 593 -36.84 15.91 -17.30
C SER A 593 -36.67 16.73 -18.58
N ARG A 594 -35.46 17.26 -18.83
CA ARG A 594 -35.13 18.06 -20.02
C ARG A 594 -34.24 17.33 -21.02
N SER A 595 -33.38 16.42 -20.57
CA SER A 595 -32.56 15.60 -21.44
C SER A 595 -32.47 14.18 -20.92
N SER A 596 -32.66 13.21 -21.82
CA SER A 596 -32.42 11.80 -21.57
C SER A 596 -31.51 11.24 -22.66
N ARG A 597 -30.49 10.45 -22.27
CA ARG A 597 -29.51 9.88 -23.18
C ARG A 597 -29.08 8.49 -22.73
N TYR A 598 -29.14 7.54 -23.65
CA TYR A 598 -28.63 6.19 -23.52
C TYR A 598 -27.45 6.04 -24.48
N SER A 599 -26.34 5.46 -24.02
CA SER A 599 -25.18 5.25 -24.91
C SER A 599 -24.40 3.98 -24.59
N LEU A 600 -23.89 3.36 -25.65
CA LEU A 600 -22.88 2.33 -25.62
C LEU A 600 -21.60 2.92 -26.23
N ASN A 601 -20.51 2.87 -25.48
CA ASN A 601 -19.24 3.48 -25.85
C ASN A 601 -18.12 2.45 -25.81
N PHE A 602 -17.22 2.53 -26.79
CA PHE A 602 -15.96 1.80 -26.81
C PHE A 602 -14.82 2.78 -27.07
N PHE A 603 -13.69 2.54 -26.42
CA PHE A 603 -12.48 3.32 -26.62
C PHE A 603 -11.23 2.46 -26.48
N ASP A 604 -10.41 2.44 -27.52
CA ASP A 604 -9.06 1.87 -27.53
C ASP A 604 -8.03 3.02 -27.56
N PRO A 605 -7.31 3.28 -26.46
CA PRO A 605 -6.34 4.38 -26.40
C PRO A 605 -5.09 4.15 -27.26
N TYR A 606 -4.79 2.89 -27.63
CA TYR A 606 -3.62 2.51 -28.42
C TYR A 606 -4.03 1.50 -29.49
N PHE A 607 -4.89 1.95 -30.40
CA PHE A 607 -5.43 1.15 -31.48
C PHE A 607 -4.27 0.53 -32.29
N ARG A 608 -4.31 -0.80 -32.42
CA ARG A 608 -3.26 -1.61 -33.06
C ARG A 608 -1.85 -1.39 -32.48
N ASP A 609 -1.76 -1.11 -31.17
CA ASP A 609 -0.50 -0.89 -30.45
C ASP A 609 0.30 0.31 -30.98
N THR A 610 -0.40 1.33 -31.48
CA THR A 610 0.19 2.58 -31.99
C THR A 610 -0.23 3.78 -31.12
N ARG A 611 0.24 4.99 -31.44
CA ARG A 611 -0.24 6.25 -30.82
C ARG A 611 -1.63 6.69 -31.32
N TYR A 612 -2.24 5.94 -32.23
CA TYR A 612 -3.62 6.19 -32.65
C TYR A 612 -4.59 5.67 -31.60
N SER A 613 -5.66 6.41 -31.35
CA SER A 613 -6.78 5.96 -30.55
C SER A 613 -8.01 5.74 -31.44
N LEU A 614 -8.86 4.77 -31.08
CA LEU A 614 -10.10 4.49 -31.77
C LEU A 614 -11.25 4.52 -30.77
N GLY A 615 -12.23 5.39 -30.99
CA GLY A 615 -13.46 5.45 -30.21
C GLY A 615 -14.67 5.28 -31.09
N TRP A 616 -15.69 4.58 -30.60
CA TRP A 616 -17.01 4.64 -31.18
C TRP A 616 -18.08 4.77 -30.10
N SER A 617 -19.18 5.44 -30.44
CA SER A 617 -20.30 5.66 -29.54
C SER A 617 -21.59 5.46 -30.32
N LEU A 618 -22.46 4.59 -29.82
CA LEU A 618 -23.84 4.44 -30.28
C LEU A 618 -24.74 5.04 -29.22
N TYR A 619 -25.69 5.87 -29.62
CA TYR A 619 -26.51 6.59 -28.66
C TYR A 619 -27.92 6.84 -29.16
N ASN A 620 -28.84 6.96 -28.21
CA ASN A 620 -30.16 7.51 -28.40
C ASN A 620 -30.35 8.62 -27.36
N TYR A 621 -30.85 9.78 -27.77
CA TYR A 621 -31.11 10.87 -26.86
C TYR A 621 -32.32 11.71 -27.26
N GLU A 622 -33.01 12.20 -26.24
CA GLU A 622 -34.09 13.17 -26.35
C GLU A 622 -33.70 14.44 -25.58
N THR A 623 -33.90 15.60 -26.19
CA THR A 623 -33.66 16.91 -25.56
C THR A 623 -34.87 17.82 -25.81
N LYS A 624 -35.43 18.35 -24.72
CA LYS A 624 -36.56 19.29 -24.72
C LYS A 624 -36.05 20.72 -24.65
N TYR A 625 -36.11 21.41 -25.78
CA TYR A 625 -35.90 22.85 -25.87
C TYR A 625 -37.17 23.59 -25.42
N GLU A 626 -37.14 24.93 -25.38
CA GLU A 626 -38.33 25.72 -25.04
C GLU A 626 -39.42 25.59 -26.12
N ASP A 627 -39.04 25.61 -27.40
CA ASP A 627 -39.98 25.69 -28.52
C ASP A 627 -40.17 24.37 -29.29
N PHE A 628 -39.39 23.33 -28.98
CA PHE A 628 -39.48 22.00 -29.63
C PHE A 628 -38.77 20.89 -28.82
N THR A 629 -39.09 19.64 -29.12
CA THR A 629 -38.36 18.47 -28.61
C THR A 629 -37.59 17.80 -29.74
N LYS A 630 -36.29 17.53 -29.55
CA LYS A 630 -35.47 16.74 -30.47
C LYS A 630 -35.31 15.33 -29.93
N ASP A 631 -35.74 14.34 -30.69
CA ASP A 631 -35.45 12.92 -30.48
C ASP A 631 -34.45 12.47 -31.54
N SER A 632 -33.38 11.79 -31.15
CA SER A 632 -32.33 11.40 -32.08
C SER A 632 -31.66 10.09 -31.71
N THR A 633 -31.46 9.25 -32.73
CA THR A 633 -30.63 8.05 -32.66
C THR A 633 -29.43 8.23 -33.57
N GLY A 634 -28.24 7.95 -33.07
CA GLY A 634 -27.03 8.22 -33.81
C GLY A 634 -25.84 7.37 -33.39
N GLY A 635 -24.79 7.52 -34.17
CA GLY A 635 -23.53 6.83 -33.99
C GLY A 635 -22.38 7.73 -34.35
N SER A 636 -21.24 7.53 -33.69
CA SER A 636 -20.00 8.22 -34.04
C SER A 636 -18.81 7.27 -33.99
N LEU A 637 -17.86 7.52 -34.89
CA LEU A 637 -16.54 6.89 -34.94
C LEU A 637 -15.50 7.99 -34.87
N LYS A 638 -14.46 7.83 -34.04
CA LYS A 638 -13.37 8.80 -33.88
C LYS A 638 -12.03 8.09 -33.92
N LEU A 639 -11.16 8.54 -34.82
CA LEU A 639 -9.75 8.15 -34.91
C LEU A 639 -8.90 9.32 -34.40
N GLY A 640 -8.28 9.14 -33.23
CA GLY A 640 -7.43 10.15 -32.60
C GLY A 640 -5.94 9.85 -32.77
N TYR A 641 -5.11 10.88 -32.58
CA TYR A 641 -3.67 10.76 -32.47
C TYR A 641 -3.15 11.66 -31.35
N VAL A 642 -2.36 11.09 -30.45
CA VAL A 642 -1.77 11.80 -29.30
C VAL A 642 -0.35 12.22 -29.67
N PHE A 643 -0.14 13.51 -29.89
CA PHE A 643 1.18 14.07 -30.23
C PHE A 643 2.05 14.22 -28.98
N THR A 644 1.47 14.81 -27.93
CA THR A 644 2.06 14.94 -26.59
C THR A 644 0.99 14.61 -25.54
N PRO A 645 1.33 14.42 -24.26
CA PRO A 645 0.34 14.23 -23.20
C PRO A 645 -0.70 15.35 -23.12
N GLU A 646 -0.33 16.56 -23.54
CA GLU A 646 -1.16 17.76 -23.53
C GLU A 646 -1.90 17.97 -24.86
N PHE A 647 -1.31 17.58 -26.00
CA PHE A 647 -1.84 17.85 -27.34
C PHE A 647 -2.29 16.61 -28.09
N SER A 648 -3.56 16.61 -28.54
CA SER A 648 -4.15 15.56 -29.36
C SER A 648 -5.01 16.14 -30.48
N ALA A 649 -5.16 15.38 -31.57
CA ALA A 649 -6.12 15.70 -32.62
C ALA A 649 -6.91 14.45 -33.00
N TYR A 650 -8.09 14.63 -33.59
CA TYR A 650 -8.92 13.53 -34.06
C TYR A 650 -9.68 13.85 -35.34
N LEU A 651 -9.93 12.78 -36.11
CA LEU A 651 -10.88 12.75 -37.21
C LEU A 651 -12.07 11.89 -36.77
N GLY A 652 -13.27 12.45 -36.83
CA GLY A 652 -14.53 11.82 -36.48
C GLY A 652 -15.47 11.71 -37.66
N TYR A 653 -16.37 10.75 -37.60
CA TYR A 653 -17.57 10.66 -38.42
C TYR A 653 -18.77 10.50 -37.49
N ARG A 654 -19.81 11.30 -37.71
CA ARG A 654 -21.05 11.33 -36.94
C ARG A 654 -22.23 11.13 -37.88
N TYR A 655 -23.12 10.22 -37.51
CA TYR A 655 -24.39 10.00 -38.17
C TYR A 655 -25.49 10.18 -37.12
N ASP A 656 -26.43 11.10 -37.36
CA ASP A 656 -27.60 11.32 -36.52
C ASP A 656 -28.87 11.26 -37.37
N ASP A 657 -29.82 10.41 -36.99
CA ASP A 657 -31.21 10.47 -37.45
C ASP A 657 -32.02 11.17 -36.36
N SER A 658 -32.61 12.32 -36.70
CA SER A 658 -33.29 13.22 -35.78
C SER A 658 -34.74 13.44 -36.20
N LYS A 659 -35.63 13.54 -35.21
CA LYS A 659 -37.02 13.94 -35.40
C LYS A 659 -37.37 15.05 -34.43
N LEU A 660 -37.98 16.12 -34.95
CA LEU A 660 -38.56 17.18 -34.14
C LEU A 660 -40.01 16.83 -33.76
N LYS A 661 -40.31 16.91 -32.47
CA LYS A 661 -41.62 16.73 -31.85
C LYS A 661 -42.02 18.01 -31.12
N ASP A 662 -43.27 18.08 -30.66
CA ASP A 662 -43.81 19.20 -29.86
C ASP A 662 -43.66 20.58 -30.54
N VAL A 663 -43.78 20.60 -31.87
CA VAL A 663 -43.69 21.83 -32.69
C VAL A 663 -45.09 22.40 -32.90
N LEU A 664 -45.26 23.71 -32.68
CA LEU A 664 -46.53 24.40 -32.91
C LEU A 664 -46.88 24.47 -34.41
N ASN A 665 -48.17 24.43 -34.74
CA ASN A 665 -48.64 24.52 -36.15
C ASN A 665 -48.25 25.85 -36.81
N ASN A 666 -48.19 26.93 -36.04
CA ASN A 666 -47.78 28.27 -36.45
C ASN A 666 -46.32 28.58 -36.10
N ALA A 667 -45.48 27.56 -35.86
CA ALA A 667 -44.06 27.75 -35.57
C ALA A 667 -43.33 28.51 -36.69
N SER A 668 -42.22 29.14 -36.32
CA SER A 668 -41.30 29.84 -37.20
C SER A 668 -40.91 28.98 -38.40
N VAL A 669 -40.65 29.63 -39.54
CA VAL A 669 -40.29 28.92 -40.78
C VAL A 669 -39.05 28.04 -40.57
N ILE A 670 -38.06 28.53 -39.83
CA ILE A 670 -36.82 27.80 -39.53
C ILE A 670 -37.11 26.49 -38.77
N ILE A 671 -37.99 26.52 -37.78
CA ILE A 671 -38.35 25.32 -37.01
C ILE A 671 -39.13 24.33 -37.90
N ARG A 672 -40.12 24.80 -38.66
CA ARG A 672 -40.91 23.94 -39.56
C ARG A 672 -40.09 23.32 -40.68
N GLU A 673 -39.15 24.07 -41.27
CA GLU A 673 -38.22 23.52 -42.26
C GLU A 673 -37.30 22.47 -41.64
N SER A 674 -36.87 22.68 -40.39
CA SER A 674 -36.04 21.71 -39.66
C SER A 674 -36.76 20.39 -39.37
N GLN A 675 -38.10 20.35 -39.37
CA GLN A 675 -38.85 19.10 -39.24
C GLN A 675 -38.65 18.15 -40.44
N LYS A 676 -38.24 18.68 -41.59
CA LYS A 676 -37.97 17.91 -42.80
C LYS A 676 -36.51 17.41 -42.89
N ILE A 677 -35.67 17.81 -41.93
CA ILE A 677 -34.24 17.47 -41.88
C ILE A 677 -34.06 16.37 -40.84
N HIS A 678 -33.95 15.12 -41.29
CA HIS A 678 -33.81 13.97 -40.42
C HIS A 678 -32.36 13.57 -40.25
N VAL A 679 -31.68 13.31 -41.37
CA VAL A 679 -30.35 12.71 -41.37
C VAL A 679 -29.27 13.77 -41.42
N THR A 680 -28.37 13.75 -40.43
CA THR A 680 -27.13 14.54 -40.40
C THR A 680 -25.93 13.60 -40.44
N SER A 681 -25.27 13.53 -41.59
CA SER A 681 -23.97 12.85 -41.75
C SER A 681 -22.86 13.89 -41.79
N ALA A 682 -21.91 13.81 -40.86
CA ALA A 682 -20.86 14.81 -40.71
C ALA A 682 -19.48 14.20 -40.44
N MET A 683 -18.45 14.77 -41.07
CA MET A 683 -17.05 14.55 -40.69
C MET A 683 -16.60 15.64 -39.72
N GLU A 684 -15.89 15.26 -38.67
CA GLU A 684 -15.44 16.15 -37.60
C GLU A 684 -13.91 16.13 -37.51
N LEU A 685 -13.27 17.29 -37.58
CA LEU A 685 -11.85 17.44 -37.26
C LEU A 685 -11.75 18.21 -35.95
N GLY A 686 -11.04 17.67 -34.97
CA GLY A 686 -10.85 18.33 -33.69
C GLY A 686 -9.41 18.34 -33.21
N ALA A 687 -9.04 19.36 -32.44
CA ALA A 687 -7.75 19.50 -31.80
C ALA A 687 -7.95 19.95 -30.35
N VAL A 688 -7.26 19.30 -29.42
CA VAL A 688 -7.37 19.55 -27.98
C VAL A 688 -5.97 19.74 -27.41
N TYR A 689 -5.78 20.84 -26.67
CA TYR A 689 -4.60 21.11 -25.86
C TYR A 689 -5.03 21.29 -24.39
N ASP A 690 -4.61 20.40 -23.50
CA ASP A 690 -4.89 20.47 -22.06
C ASP A 690 -3.61 20.37 -21.23
N SER A 691 -3.26 21.49 -20.59
CA SER A 691 -2.11 21.62 -19.68
C SER A 691 -2.54 22.00 -18.27
N ARG A 692 -3.84 21.86 -17.95
CA ARG A 692 -4.37 22.18 -16.62
C ARG A 692 -3.71 21.29 -15.57
N ASN A 693 -3.35 21.89 -14.45
CA ASN A 693 -2.71 21.15 -13.36
C ASN A 693 -3.64 20.18 -12.62
N ARG A 694 -4.96 20.39 -12.72
CA ARG A 694 -6.03 19.61 -12.09
C ARG A 694 -7.26 19.71 -12.98
N PHE A 695 -8.12 18.69 -12.99
CA PHE A 695 -9.37 18.72 -13.76
C PHE A 695 -10.46 19.58 -13.08
N PHE A 696 -10.61 19.47 -11.75
CA PHE A 696 -11.54 20.31 -10.98
C PHE A 696 -10.80 21.38 -10.19
N LEU A 697 -11.33 22.60 -10.21
CA LEU A 697 -10.68 23.82 -9.67
C LEU A 697 -9.20 23.91 -10.07
N PRO A 698 -8.88 23.96 -11.38
CA PRO A 698 -7.52 24.22 -11.83
C PRO A 698 -7.04 25.56 -11.28
N THR A 699 -5.75 25.66 -10.97
CA THR A 699 -5.13 26.91 -10.49
C THR A 699 -4.11 27.49 -11.45
N LYS A 700 -3.66 26.68 -12.43
CA LYS A 700 -2.76 27.07 -13.50
C LYS A 700 -2.93 26.15 -14.71
N GLY A 701 -2.57 26.66 -15.88
CA GLY A 701 -2.57 25.88 -17.12
C GLY A 701 -3.75 26.25 -18.02
N TRP A 702 -3.73 25.72 -19.23
CA TRP A 702 -4.61 26.15 -20.33
C TRP A 702 -5.40 24.95 -20.86
N TYR A 703 -6.62 25.20 -21.32
CA TYR A 703 -7.44 24.27 -22.09
C TYR A 703 -7.86 24.95 -23.38
N HIS A 704 -7.58 24.33 -24.52
CA HIS A 704 -8.00 24.80 -25.83
C HIS A 704 -8.64 23.66 -26.60
N GLU A 705 -9.81 23.90 -27.15
CA GLU A 705 -10.53 22.95 -28.00
C GLU A 705 -10.98 23.66 -29.28
N LEU A 706 -10.58 23.12 -30.42
CA LEU A 706 -11.00 23.56 -31.74
C LEU A 706 -11.72 22.43 -32.44
N GLY A 707 -12.84 22.74 -33.10
CA GLY A 707 -13.67 21.77 -33.80
C GLY A 707 -14.14 22.30 -35.14
N LEU A 708 -14.08 21.46 -36.17
CA LEU A 708 -14.61 21.70 -37.50
C LEU A 708 -15.50 20.52 -37.89
N SER A 709 -16.75 20.78 -38.25
CA SER A 709 -17.72 19.79 -38.70
C SER A 709 -18.17 20.12 -40.12
N TYR A 710 -18.07 19.15 -41.02
CA TYR A 710 -18.55 19.22 -42.40
C TYR A 710 -19.70 18.23 -42.57
N ALA A 711 -20.91 18.73 -42.80
CA ALA A 711 -22.12 17.93 -42.99
C ALA A 711 -22.64 18.00 -44.42
N GLY A 712 -23.17 16.88 -44.92
CA GLY A 712 -23.77 16.79 -46.26
C GLY A 712 -22.77 16.56 -47.40
N GLY A 713 -23.15 16.94 -48.62
CA GLY A 713 -22.28 16.81 -49.80
C GLY A 713 -22.03 15.34 -50.15
N PHE A 714 -20.77 14.93 -50.26
CA PHE A 714 -20.40 13.54 -50.56
C PHE A 714 -20.75 12.56 -49.42
N LEU A 715 -21.06 13.06 -48.22
CA LEU A 715 -21.47 12.26 -47.07
C LEU A 715 -22.96 11.90 -47.08
N GLY A 716 -23.76 12.50 -47.98
CA GLY A 716 -25.22 12.37 -47.98
C GLY A 716 -25.89 13.02 -46.76
N GLY A 717 -27.16 12.69 -46.53
CA GLY A 717 -28.00 13.29 -45.49
C GLY A 717 -28.69 14.60 -45.92
N ASP A 718 -29.63 15.04 -45.08
CA ASP A 718 -30.50 16.19 -45.35
C ASP A 718 -29.86 17.52 -44.94
N SER A 719 -28.96 17.47 -43.94
CA SER A 719 -28.20 18.62 -43.44
C SER A 719 -26.96 18.92 -44.30
N ARG A 720 -26.74 20.19 -44.63
CA ARG A 720 -25.58 20.64 -45.41
C ARG A 720 -24.99 21.92 -44.85
N PHE A 721 -23.90 21.79 -44.10
CA PHE A 721 -23.23 22.93 -43.45
C PHE A 721 -21.75 22.65 -43.16
N ILE A 722 -20.99 23.73 -42.92
CA ILE A 722 -19.69 23.68 -42.26
C ILE A 722 -19.83 24.46 -40.95
N LYS A 723 -19.45 23.84 -39.83
CA LYS A 723 -19.53 24.42 -38.48
C LYS A 723 -18.14 24.43 -37.86
N PHE A 724 -17.73 25.59 -37.37
CA PHE A 724 -16.46 25.80 -36.67
C PHE A 724 -16.77 26.26 -35.24
N THR A 725 -16.05 25.70 -34.27
CA THR A 725 -16.17 26.03 -32.85
C THR A 725 -14.79 26.13 -32.22
N GLY A 726 -14.61 27.08 -31.31
CA GLY A 726 -13.41 27.18 -30.49
C GLY A 726 -13.77 27.54 -29.06
N GLU A 727 -13.09 26.91 -28.10
CA GLU A 727 -13.14 27.25 -26.67
C GLU A 727 -11.72 27.35 -26.12
N HIS A 728 -11.45 28.41 -25.36
CA HIS A 728 -10.16 28.66 -24.73
C HIS A 728 -10.38 29.00 -23.26
N GLN A 729 -9.78 28.22 -22.36
CA GLN A 729 -9.74 28.48 -20.93
C GLN A 729 -8.30 28.71 -20.47
N VAL A 730 -8.08 29.76 -19.68
CA VAL A 730 -6.76 30.11 -19.14
C VAL A 730 -6.86 30.31 -17.63
N TYR A 731 -6.09 29.53 -16.87
CA TYR A 731 -5.99 29.64 -15.42
C TYR A 731 -4.62 30.18 -15.02
N PHE A 732 -4.59 31.17 -14.13
CA PHE A 732 -3.35 31.74 -13.62
C PHE A 732 -3.46 32.16 -12.14
N PRO A 733 -2.44 31.84 -11.32
CA PRO A 733 -2.49 32.17 -9.91
C PRO A 733 -2.09 33.64 -9.65
N ILE A 734 -2.86 34.34 -8.82
CA ILE A 734 -2.55 35.66 -8.26
C ILE A 734 -2.55 35.54 -6.73
N LYS A 735 -1.35 35.32 -6.14
CA LYS A 735 -1.19 35.03 -4.70
C LYS A 735 -2.04 33.84 -4.25
N LYS A 736 -3.15 34.10 -3.54
CA LYS A 736 -4.10 33.08 -3.03
C LYS A 736 -5.36 32.96 -3.89
N ILE A 737 -5.49 33.80 -4.92
CA ILE A 737 -6.63 33.87 -5.84
C ILE A 737 -6.20 33.19 -7.14
N THR A 738 -7.13 32.55 -7.84
CA THR A 738 -6.93 32.06 -9.20
C THR A 738 -7.76 32.93 -10.14
N GLY A 739 -7.11 33.56 -11.12
CA GLY A 739 -7.80 34.14 -12.26
C GLY A 739 -8.14 33.04 -13.26
N HIS A 740 -9.36 33.07 -13.80
CA HIS A 740 -9.81 32.13 -14.81
C HIS A 740 -10.56 32.88 -15.91
N LEU A 741 -10.12 32.72 -17.16
CA LEU A 741 -10.73 33.34 -18.33
C LEU A 741 -11.22 32.26 -19.28
N VAL A 742 -12.46 32.37 -19.75
CA VAL A 742 -13.03 31.52 -20.82
C VAL A 742 -13.40 32.41 -22.00
N PHE A 743 -13.03 32.00 -23.20
CA PHE A 743 -13.48 32.61 -24.46
C PHE A 743 -13.94 31.52 -25.41
N GLY A 744 -15.20 31.59 -25.84
CA GLY A 744 -15.79 30.65 -26.79
C GLY A 744 -16.41 31.36 -27.98
N TYR A 745 -16.35 30.74 -29.15
CA TYR A 745 -16.92 31.28 -30.38
C TYR A 745 -17.35 30.17 -31.34
N GLY A 746 -18.25 30.51 -32.25
CA GLY A 746 -18.78 29.57 -33.23
C GLY A 746 -19.27 30.23 -34.50
N TYR A 747 -19.15 29.51 -35.61
CA TYR A 747 -19.64 29.91 -36.92
C TYR A 747 -20.20 28.68 -37.66
N ILE A 748 -21.37 28.81 -38.27
CA ILE A 748 -21.95 27.80 -39.17
C ILE A 748 -22.36 28.46 -40.49
N THR A 749 -22.05 27.82 -41.61
CA THR A 749 -22.38 28.35 -42.94
C THR A 749 -23.89 28.38 -43.17
N GLU A 750 -24.44 29.48 -43.70
CA GLU A 750 -25.85 29.64 -44.05
C GLU A 750 -26.03 30.31 -45.43
N GLY A 751 -27.12 29.99 -46.14
CA GLY A 751 -27.43 30.57 -47.46
C GLY A 751 -27.80 29.52 -48.53
N SER A 752 -27.77 29.93 -49.80
CA SER A 752 -28.24 29.10 -50.93
C SER A 752 -27.52 27.74 -50.98
N GLY A 753 -28.30 26.65 -51.02
CA GLY A 753 -27.80 25.28 -51.02
C GLY A 753 -27.27 24.76 -49.69
N LYS A 754 -27.44 25.50 -48.58
CA LYS A 754 -27.14 25.05 -47.21
C LYS A 754 -28.44 24.75 -46.46
N THR A 755 -28.44 23.66 -45.70
CA THR A 755 -29.57 23.22 -44.86
C THR A 755 -29.05 23.05 -43.44
N VAL A 756 -29.33 24.03 -42.59
CA VAL A 756 -28.91 24.05 -41.17
C VAL A 756 -30.15 23.83 -40.31
N PRO A 757 -30.31 22.65 -39.68
CA PRO A 757 -31.43 22.45 -38.78
C PRO A 757 -31.30 23.33 -37.53
N VAL A 758 -32.43 23.73 -36.98
CA VAL A 758 -32.53 24.63 -35.82
C VAL A 758 -31.71 24.13 -34.61
N PHE A 759 -31.68 22.81 -34.40
CA PHE A 759 -30.93 22.19 -33.31
C PHE A 759 -29.41 22.15 -33.50
N GLU A 760 -28.88 22.52 -34.68
CA GLU A 760 -27.44 22.69 -34.91
C GLU A 760 -26.98 24.14 -34.72
N ARG A 761 -27.91 25.08 -34.57
CA ARG A 761 -27.63 26.50 -34.35
C ARG A 761 -27.13 26.75 -32.93
N PHE A 762 -26.52 27.91 -32.71
CA PHE A 762 -25.95 28.28 -31.43
C PHE A 762 -26.99 28.95 -30.53
N TYR A 763 -26.89 28.63 -29.23
CA TYR A 763 -27.70 29.16 -28.14
C TYR A 763 -26.78 29.44 -26.95
N LEU A 764 -26.91 30.60 -26.31
CA LEU A 764 -26.13 30.97 -25.14
C LEU A 764 -27.02 31.17 -23.91
N GLY A 765 -26.39 31.19 -22.73
CA GLY A 765 -27.01 31.26 -21.42
C GLY A 765 -26.76 30.01 -20.58
N GLY A 766 -26.87 30.14 -19.25
CA GLY A 766 -26.62 29.06 -18.30
C GLY A 766 -25.17 28.98 -17.79
N ILE A 767 -24.88 27.92 -17.01
CA ILE A 767 -23.64 27.81 -16.21
C ILE A 767 -22.34 27.70 -17.02
N SER A 768 -22.44 27.27 -18.28
CA SER A 768 -21.32 27.04 -19.20
C SER A 768 -21.03 28.20 -20.16
N SER A 769 -21.83 29.27 -20.16
CA SER A 769 -21.62 30.41 -21.06
C SER A 769 -21.89 31.76 -20.37
N VAL A 770 -23.07 32.35 -20.50
CA VAL A 770 -23.40 33.62 -19.83
C VAL A 770 -24.34 33.35 -18.67
N ARG A 771 -23.81 33.38 -17.45
CA ARG A 771 -24.57 33.13 -16.21
C ARG A 771 -25.50 34.29 -15.91
N GLY A 772 -26.55 34.04 -15.13
CA GLY A 772 -27.62 35.03 -14.94
C GLY A 772 -28.68 35.01 -16.04
N TYR A 773 -28.47 34.26 -17.12
CA TYR A 773 -29.44 33.93 -18.17
C TYR A 773 -29.79 32.44 -18.11
N LYS A 774 -30.99 32.03 -18.51
CA LYS A 774 -31.30 30.61 -18.72
C LYS A 774 -30.71 30.17 -20.06
N PHE A 775 -30.46 28.87 -20.19
CA PHE A 775 -29.96 28.32 -21.45
C PHE A 775 -30.94 28.64 -22.59
N GLY A 776 -30.44 29.23 -23.67
CA GLY A 776 -31.24 29.63 -24.83
C GLY A 776 -31.84 31.03 -24.75
N ASP A 777 -31.78 31.73 -23.62
CA ASP A 777 -32.28 33.12 -23.52
C ASP A 777 -31.50 34.09 -24.41
N ILE A 778 -30.21 33.83 -24.63
CA ILE A 778 -29.40 34.60 -25.56
C ILE A 778 -29.44 33.88 -26.91
N SER A 779 -30.43 34.25 -27.72
CA SER A 779 -30.72 33.70 -29.04
C SER A 779 -31.46 34.73 -29.90
N PRO A 780 -31.28 34.74 -31.23
CA PRO A 780 -32.23 35.36 -32.15
C PRO A 780 -33.65 34.82 -31.91
N ILE A 781 -34.62 35.73 -31.96
CA ILE A 781 -36.05 35.48 -31.76
C ILE A 781 -36.76 35.85 -33.06
N ASP A 782 -37.63 34.97 -33.54
CA ASP A 782 -38.47 35.24 -34.70
C ASP A 782 -39.51 36.34 -34.36
N PRO A 783 -39.60 37.43 -35.15
CA PRO A 783 -40.41 38.59 -34.78
C PRO A 783 -41.92 38.28 -34.80
N ASP A 784 -42.36 37.34 -35.62
CA ASP A 784 -43.77 37.03 -35.84
C ASP A 784 -44.28 36.01 -34.81
N THR A 785 -43.49 34.97 -34.55
CA THR A 785 -43.88 33.84 -33.69
C THR A 785 -43.34 33.93 -32.27
N LYS A 786 -42.34 34.79 -32.03
CA LYS A 786 -41.61 34.94 -30.76
C LYS A 786 -40.83 33.69 -30.32
N GLU A 787 -40.66 32.71 -31.19
CA GLU A 787 -39.88 31.49 -30.91
C GLU A 787 -38.36 31.73 -31.02
N ARG A 788 -37.56 30.96 -30.27
CA ARG A 788 -36.09 31.04 -30.28
C ARG A 788 -35.52 30.18 -31.41
N ILE A 789 -35.00 30.85 -32.43
CA ILE A 789 -34.53 30.19 -33.66
C ILE A 789 -33.01 29.97 -33.70
N GLY A 790 -32.25 30.39 -32.68
CA GLY A 790 -30.80 30.22 -32.60
C GLY A 790 -30.01 31.04 -33.65
N GLY A 791 -28.71 31.18 -33.43
CA GLY A 791 -27.81 31.88 -34.34
C GLY A 791 -26.90 30.97 -35.15
N THR A 792 -26.36 31.50 -36.23
CA THR A 792 -25.29 30.85 -36.99
C THR A 792 -23.91 31.32 -36.57
N ARG A 793 -23.85 32.31 -35.69
CA ARG A 793 -22.63 32.84 -35.11
C ARG A 793 -22.84 33.10 -33.63
N MET A 794 -21.80 32.87 -32.85
CA MET A 794 -21.79 33.20 -31.43
C MET A 794 -20.40 33.62 -30.96
N PHE A 795 -20.36 34.37 -29.87
CA PHE A 795 -19.20 34.41 -28.98
C PHE A 795 -19.66 34.58 -27.53
N TYR A 796 -18.84 34.12 -26.59
CA TYR A 796 -18.98 34.43 -25.17
C TYR A 796 -17.61 34.57 -24.51
N PHE A 797 -17.58 35.32 -23.41
CA PHE A 797 -16.44 35.50 -22.55
C PHE A 797 -16.87 35.39 -21.09
N GLN A 798 -16.09 34.69 -20.28
CA GLN A 798 -16.27 34.62 -18.83
C GLN A 798 -14.95 35.01 -18.15
N GLY A 799 -14.98 36.02 -17.30
CA GLY A 799 -13.86 36.41 -16.44
C GLY A 799 -14.17 36.08 -14.99
N GLU A 800 -13.34 35.26 -14.35
CA GLU A 800 -13.56 34.77 -12.99
C GLU A 800 -12.36 35.05 -12.06
N SER A 801 -12.69 35.36 -10.81
CA SER A 801 -11.76 35.43 -9.68
C SER A 801 -12.18 34.40 -8.63
N ILE A 802 -11.38 33.36 -8.47
CA ILE A 802 -11.65 32.22 -7.58
C ILE A 802 -10.76 32.33 -6.35
N PHE A 803 -11.33 32.34 -5.15
CA PHE A 803 -10.58 32.52 -3.90
C PHE A 803 -11.05 31.54 -2.81
N PRO A 804 -10.15 31.05 -1.95
CA PRO A 804 -10.52 30.10 -0.92
C PRO A 804 -11.34 30.77 0.20
N LEU A 805 -12.53 30.25 0.47
CA LEU A 805 -13.34 30.61 1.65
C LEU A 805 -12.90 29.76 2.85
N ILE A 806 -12.83 28.43 2.69
CA ILE A 806 -12.38 27.49 3.71
C ILE A 806 -11.41 26.49 3.09
N LYS A 807 -10.12 26.72 3.30
CA LYS A 807 -9.03 25.92 2.69
C LYS A 807 -9.06 24.44 3.07
N SER A 808 -9.42 24.11 4.30
CA SER A 808 -9.41 22.72 4.79
C SER A 808 -10.35 21.81 4.01
N ILE A 809 -11.48 22.34 3.54
CA ILE A 809 -12.50 21.58 2.79
C ILE A 809 -12.55 21.96 1.30
N ASN A 810 -11.55 22.69 0.80
CA ASN A 810 -11.48 23.20 -0.57
C ASN A 810 -12.77 23.93 -1.03
N LEU A 811 -13.38 24.70 -0.12
CA LEU A 811 -14.52 25.57 -0.40
C LEU A 811 -14.00 26.90 -0.93
N ASN A 812 -14.41 27.27 -2.14
CA ASN A 812 -13.96 28.46 -2.84
C ASN A 812 -15.14 29.37 -3.18
N GLY A 813 -14.93 30.67 -3.06
CA GLY A 813 -15.81 31.71 -3.58
C GLY A 813 -15.38 32.09 -4.99
N VAL A 814 -16.33 32.58 -5.78
CA VAL A 814 -16.11 33.05 -7.15
C VAL A 814 -16.78 34.41 -7.31
N LEU A 815 -16.06 35.36 -7.88
CA LEU A 815 -16.65 36.55 -8.50
C LEU A 815 -16.51 36.40 -10.01
N PHE A 816 -17.54 36.74 -10.78
CA PHE A 816 -17.48 36.61 -12.22
C PHE A 816 -18.13 37.78 -12.97
N TYR A 817 -17.67 37.98 -14.20
CA TYR A 817 -18.25 38.84 -15.22
C TYR A 817 -18.35 38.05 -16.52
N ASP A 818 -19.55 37.94 -17.07
CA ASP A 818 -19.78 37.22 -18.31
C ASP A 818 -20.35 38.17 -19.38
N MET A 819 -20.02 37.90 -20.63
CA MET A 819 -20.66 38.54 -21.78
C MET A 819 -20.81 37.56 -22.94
N GLY A 820 -21.77 37.80 -23.82
CA GLY A 820 -21.89 37.02 -25.05
C GLY A 820 -22.97 37.54 -25.99
N SER A 821 -22.95 37.04 -27.22
CA SER A 821 -23.94 37.37 -28.24
C SER A 821 -24.10 36.21 -29.22
N VAL A 822 -25.30 36.10 -29.78
CA VAL A 822 -25.68 35.10 -30.78
C VAL A 822 -26.42 35.80 -31.92
N TRP A 823 -26.00 35.58 -33.15
CA TRP A 823 -26.56 36.28 -34.31
C TRP A 823 -26.54 35.41 -35.58
N SER A 824 -27.12 35.90 -36.67
CA SER A 824 -27.19 35.19 -37.96
C SER A 824 -27.12 36.14 -39.15
N LYS A 825 -27.30 35.64 -40.39
CA LYS A 825 -27.34 36.49 -41.59
C LYS A 825 -28.59 37.36 -41.64
N GLN A 826 -29.74 36.83 -41.19
CA GLN A 826 -31.01 37.57 -41.13
C GLN A 826 -31.03 38.55 -39.95
N TYR A 827 -30.45 38.14 -38.81
CA TYR A 827 -30.37 38.95 -37.60
C TYR A 827 -28.91 39.34 -37.36
N GLN A 828 -28.47 40.46 -37.95
CA GLN A 828 -27.07 40.87 -37.97
C GLN A 828 -26.52 41.25 -36.58
N PHE A 829 -25.20 41.19 -36.44
CA PHE A 829 -24.52 41.59 -35.21
C PHE A 829 -24.67 43.09 -34.94
N SER A 830 -24.97 43.42 -33.69
CA SER A 830 -24.88 44.78 -33.16
C SER A 830 -24.15 44.76 -31.83
N SER A 831 -23.29 45.75 -31.57
CA SER A 831 -22.61 45.89 -30.28
C SER A 831 -23.58 46.13 -29.12
N SER A 832 -24.77 46.68 -29.40
CA SER A 832 -25.87 46.85 -28.43
C SER A 832 -26.54 45.54 -28.05
N GLU A 833 -26.33 44.46 -28.80
CA GLU A 833 -26.91 43.13 -28.57
C GLU A 833 -25.94 42.20 -27.79
N ILE A 834 -24.84 42.74 -27.27
CA ILE A 834 -23.93 42.02 -26.38
C ILE A 834 -24.52 41.99 -24.97
N ARG A 835 -24.98 40.79 -24.60
CA ARG A 835 -25.59 40.48 -23.31
C ARG A 835 -24.51 40.35 -22.26
N LYS A 836 -24.74 40.90 -21.06
CA LYS A 836 -23.73 40.96 -19.99
C LYS A 836 -24.33 40.59 -18.65
N SER A 837 -23.52 40.01 -17.78
CA SER A 837 -23.88 39.76 -16.39
C SER A 837 -22.67 39.85 -15.46
N ILE A 838 -22.95 40.10 -14.18
CA ILE A 838 -21.98 39.98 -13.09
C ILE A 838 -22.56 39.04 -12.05
N GLY A 839 -21.72 38.40 -11.26
CA GLY A 839 -22.24 37.56 -10.20
C GLY A 839 -21.24 37.04 -9.22
N VAL A 840 -21.77 36.23 -8.30
CA VAL A 840 -21.02 35.59 -7.23
C VAL A 840 -21.37 34.12 -7.18
N GLY A 841 -20.44 33.30 -6.72
CA GLY A 841 -20.67 31.87 -6.62
C GLY A 841 -19.83 31.18 -5.55
N ILE A 842 -20.19 29.93 -5.30
CA ILE A 842 -19.51 29.01 -4.40
C ILE A 842 -19.19 27.74 -5.18
N ARG A 843 -17.94 27.28 -5.07
CA ARG A 843 -17.47 26.02 -5.63
C ARG A 843 -16.91 25.14 -4.52
N TRP A 844 -17.36 23.91 -4.47
CA TRP A 844 -16.97 22.95 -3.44
C TRP A 844 -16.82 21.56 -4.01
N PHE A 845 -15.73 20.88 -3.65
CA PHE A 845 -15.62 19.44 -3.87
C PHE A 845 -16.25 18.72 -2.68
N SER A 846 -17.55 18.47 -2.73
CA SER A 846 -18.28 17.82 -1.65
C SER A 846 -18.08 16.29 -1.67
N PRO A 847 -18.44 15.56 -0.60
CA PRO A 847 -18.47 14.09 -0.62
C PRO A 847 -19.39 13.51 -1.71
N LEU A 848 -20.38 14.27 -2.17
CA LEU A 848 -21.31 13.88 -3.24
C LEU A 848 -20.78 14.23 -4.64
N GLY A 849 -19.58 14.80 -4.72
CA GLY A 849 -18.96 15.28 -5.95
C GLY A 849 -18.84 16.80 -6.01
N PRO A 850 -18.32 17.33 -7.12
CA PRO A 850 -18.13 18.75 -7.26
C PRO A 850 -19.46 19.49 -7.38
N LEU A 851 -19.51 20.67 -6.76
CA LEU A 851 -20.67 21.52 -6.63
C LEU A 851 -20.31 22.93 -7.06
N ARG A 852 -21.16 23.54 -7.88
CA ARG A 852 -21.13 24.94 -8.28
C ARG A 852 -22.51 25.55 -8.02
N ILE A 853 -22.56 26.66 -7.30
CA ILE A 853 -23.76 27.50 -7.16
C ILE A 853 -23.34 28.91 -7.52
N GLU A 854 -23.96 29.50 -8.52
CA GLU A 854 -23.53 30.75 -9.15
C GLU A 854 -24.78 31.61 -9.38
N TRP A 855 -24.89 32.72 -8.65
CA TRP A 855 -25.95 33.71 -8.86
C TRP A 855 -25.43 34.80 -9.79
N GLY A 856 -26.08 34.97 -10.93
CA GLY A 856 -25.75 35.99 -11.93
C GLY A 856 -26.86 37.05 -12.01
N TYR A 857 -26.45 38.31 -12.00
CA TYR A 857 -27.29 39.48 -12.21
C TYR A 857 -27.14 39.99 -13.64
N ASN A 858 -28.26 40.13 -14.34
CA ASN A 858 -28.33 40.63 -15.69
C ASN A 858 -28.20 42.17 -15.68
N ILE A 859 -27.07 42.69 -16.14
CA ILE A 859 -26.81 44.14 -16.21
C ILE A 859 -27.26 44.78 -17.54
N ASP A 860 -27.77 43.97 -18.47
CA ASP A 860 -28.25 44.38 -19.79
C ASP A 860 -29.74 44.06 -19.98
N LYS A 861 -30.53 44.09 -18.91
CA LYS A 861 -31.92 43.62 -18.89
C LYS A 861 -32.79 44.31 -19.95
N LYS A 862 -33.43 43.52 -20.81
CA LYS A 862 -34.50 43.96 -21.72
C LYS A 862 -35.88 43.83 -21.06
N PRO A 863 -36.91 44.57 -21.54
CA PRO A 863 -38.27 44.41 -21.06
C PRO A 863 -38.75 42.96 -21.15
N GLY A 864 -39.33 42.43 -20.07
CA GLY A 864 -39.82 41.06 -20.00
C GLY A 864 -38.80 39.99 -19.58
N GLU A 865 -37.53 40.34 -19.40
CA GLU A 865 -36.50 39.40 -18.94
C GLU A 865 -36.33 39.36 -17.42
N ASP A 866 -35.82 38.23 -16.93
CA ASP A 866 -35.42 38.06 -15.53
C ASP A 866 -34.23 38.97 -15.17
N SER A 867 -34.26 39.57 -13.98
CA SER A 867 -33.17 40.43 -13.48
C SER A 867 -31.97 39.63 -12.98
N SER A 868 -32.16 38.38 -12.60
CA SER A 868 -31.08 37.49 -12.16
C SER A 868 -31.49 36.03 -12.32
N ASN A 869 -30.50 35.14 -12.34
CA ASN A 869 -30.72 33.70 -12.35
C ASN A 869 -29.73 33.03 -11.39
N ILE A 870 -30.18 31.95 -10.74
CA ILE A 870 -29.31 31.06 -9.97
C ILE A 870 -29.01 29.85 -10.84
N ASN A 871 -27.76 29.76 -11.26
CA ASN A 871 -27.23 28.58 -11.90
C ASN A 871 -26.60 27.69 -10.84
N PHE A 872 -26.91 26.40 -10.86
CA PHE A 872 -26.24 25.46 -9.98
C PHE A 872 -25.99 24.16 -10.74
N GLN A 873 -24.99 23.42 -10.29
CA GLN A 873 -24.62 22.11 -10.77
C GLN A 873 -24.05 21.32 -9.59
N ILE A 874 -24.63 20.16 -9.32
CA ILE A 874 -24.17 19.23 -8.29
C ILE A 874 -23.92 17.90 -8.97
N GLY A 875 -22.71 17.35 -8.86
CA GLY A 875 -22.35 16.08 -9.49
C GLY A 875 -22.26 16.15 -11.02
N GLY A 876 -21.88 15.03 -11.65
CA GLY A 876 -21.62 14.93 -13.09
C GLY A 876 -20.16 15.24 -13.48
N GLY A 877 -19.81 15.00 -14.76
CA GLY A 877 -18.49 15.36 -15.29
C GLY A 877 -18.37 16.88 -15.46
N PHE A 878 -17.25 17.45 -15.01
CA PHE A 878 -16.89 18.87 -15.09
C PHE A 878 -15.89 19.13 -16.20
#